data_AF-A0A430G3L7-F1
#
_entry.id   AF-A0A430G3L7-F1
#
_cell.length_a   1.000
_cell.length_b   1.000
_cell.length_c   1.000
_cell.angle_alpha   90.00
_cell.angle_beta   90.00
_cell.angle_gamma   90.00
#
_symmetry.space_group_name_H-M   'P 1'
#
loop_
_entity.id
_entity.type
_entity.pdbx_description
1 polymer ?
#
loop_
_entity_poly.entity_id
_entity_poly.type
_entity_poly.pdbx_seq_one_letter_code
_entity_poly.pdbx_strand_id
1 'polypeptide(L)'
;MLTAVVAGAAWLQRRTIARSFVDSELARRGVPARYEIEQLSPWRQRLVNVSIGDPRDPDLVADWIELRTSLTPWRAEVLVAKAGQVQAKGRIVNGVLSLGSLDRLLPPPSGKPFALPRLIVDVADARFRLDTGDGRVMLGLSGRGMLTDGFAGTLRARSARLGIAGCTLDDVAATMRVRIKDGAPGFDGPARAVRIACADMRAAQARFDIKAALDASLARWRGSAGLGVSAMASPRGRLSRLSGHIGFDGDRSRTAGAVTLRSGTVSSPEISAGSTAISGRYSIGETTAFEGEAAVQRAALPASLIGRVAGYADTAQGTPAAPLIRQLALALRDAGRGFGGTATVELAMRGDRSALRVRRLDLAAHSGARLRFDQGTGLGLDLRDGGVDLAGQLSLGGGGLPEAALQLTRRPGSDELRGTGTVRPYRAGPAQLALSDLDFRSRGKAGEVRTTMTLSGPLGDGRVDGLSMPLLLRWNAQMVEVNPACATIGFARIAAAGMALAGDSLSLCPAGAAMIRWSPQGLAGGIRTLKPELKGRVGDSPLTLAADAAQIDLAASGFAIANAAVRLGADQATRLDIGQLAGDFRAGPGGDFEALNGRIGAVPLALSNGKGNWRIEKGDLSLRGAFTLSDTEAQPRFEPLQAPDATLRLNDGKITAQAGLVSPKRQLTVGSVTLAHDLTLGEGHALLDIPGIRFQTEGLQPNELTALTYGVIADVDGLVAGSGRFDWSGETVTSTGRFTATEISLAAVFGQVQGLTTRLEFADLLNMRTAPGQSATMAEINPGVPVRDGALRYRLLDARRVEVEGGRWPFAGGELILDPTILDFDETQERRMTFHVKGVDAALFLKEMAFDNLDAMGTFDGTLPMIFDAKGGRIEGGELRARSGGRIAYVGEISRQDVGFWGNMAFQALKSLNYRNLTLRMNGPLAGEMVTDVSFSGVSQGEGTQSNFLIRRLAKLPFVFNVRISAPFRQLMDSVQSWYDPSRLIERNLPSLIEEQKRAEEAAKPAVQPRESGPVP
;
A
#
# COMPACT_ATOMS: atom_id res chain seq x y z
N MET A 1 -119.02 42.41 -47.40
CA MET A 1 -118.29 42.01 -48.65
C MET A 1 -116.87 42.54 -48.72
N LEU A 2 -116.59 43.81 -48.36
CA LEU A 2 -115.24 44.38 -48.39
C LEU A 2 -114.21 43.57 -47.56
N THR A 3 -114.61 43.06 -46.40
CA THR A 3 -113.80 42.18 -45.54
C THR A 3 -113.48 40.82 -46.17
N ALA A 4 -114.37 40.26 -46.99
CA ALA A 4 -114.15 38.99 -47.67
C ALA A 4 -113.22 39.12 -48.89
N VAL A 5 -113.29 40.26 -49.60
CA VAL A 5 -112.38 40.58 -50.72
C VAL A 5 -110.99 40.93 -50.21
N VAL A 6 -110.88 41.67 -49.10
CA VAL A 6 -109.60 41.94 -48.43
C VAL A 6 -108.99 40.65 -47.86
N ALA A 7 -109.80 39.76 -47.27
CA ALA A 7 -109.33 38.44 -46.82
C ALA A 7 -108.91 37.53 -47.98
N GLY A 8 -109.64 37.55 -49.10
CA GLY A 8 -109.31 36.78 -50.31
C GLY A 8 -108.03 37.27 -51.01
N ALA A 9 -107.85 38.59 -51.13
CA ALA A 9 -106.64 39.20 -51.66
C ALA A 9 -105.42 38.98 -50.73
N ALA A 10 -105.61 39.09 -49.41
CA ALA A 10 -104.57 38.76 -48.42
C ALA A 10 -104.20 37.27 -48.42
N TRP A 11 -105.14 36.37 -48.74
CA TRP A 11 -104.90 34.93 -48.83
C TRP A 11 -104.19 34.51 -50.13
N LEU A 12 -104.42 35.21 -51.24
CA LEU A 12 -103.70 35.03 -52.52
C LEU A 12 -102.31 35.68 -52.48
N GLN A 13 -102.18 36.85 -51.84
CA GLN A 13 -100.89 37.49 -51.57
C GLN A 13 -100.15 36.92 -50.36
N ARG A 14 -100.66 35.87 -49.70
CA ARG A 14 -100.07 35.32 -48.46
C ARG A 14 -98.58 34.98 -48.58
N ARG A 15 -98.14 34.52 -49.76
CA ARG A 15 -96.72 34.21 -50.02
C ARG A 15 -95.88 35.50 -50.13
N THR A 16 -96.42 36.54 -50.73
CA THR A 16 -95.77 37.86 -50.88
C THR A 16 -95.75 38.63 -49.56
N ILE A 17 -96.85 38.64 -48.79
CA ILE A 17 -96.97 39.30 -47.48
C ILE A 17 -96.08 38.61 -46.44
N ALA A 18 -96.04 37.28 -46.45
CA ALA A 18 -95.21 36.56 -45.50
C ALA A 18 -93.72 36.60 -45.89
N ARG A 19 -93.39 36.64 -47.18
CA ARG A 19 -92.02 36.96 -47.64
C ARG A 19 -91.64 38.37 -47.21
N SER A 20 -92.50 39.39 -47.41
CA SER A 20 -92.20 40.75 -46.96
C SER A 20 -92.11 40.88 -45.45
N PHE A 21 -92.88 40.10 -44.68
CA PHE A 21 -92.78 40.05 -43.22
C PHE A 21 -91.46 39.43 -42.76
N VAL A 22 -91.10 38.26 -43.28
CA VAL A 22 -89.82 37.60 -42.96
C VAL A 22 -88.63 38.45 -43.42
N ASP A 23 -88.69 39.02 -44.62
CA ASP A 23 -87.67 39.95 -45.12
C ASP A 23 -87.58 41.22 -44.26
N SER A 24 -88.71 41.76 -43.80
CA SER A 24 -88.73 42.92 -42.89
C SER A 24 -88.15 42.62 -41.51
N GLU A 25 -88.42 41.44 -40.95
CA GLU A 25 -87.92 41.04 -39.63
C GLU A 25 -86.43 40.66 -39.70
N LEU A 26 -85.99 39.99 -40.78
CA LEU A 26 -84.58 39.73 -41.05
C LEU A 26 -83.81 41.04 -41.31
N ALA A 27 -84.37 41.97 -42.07
CA ALA A 27 -83.80 43.30 -42.28
C ALA A 27 -83.74 44.12 -40.98
N ARG A 28 -84.79 44.07 -40.15
CA ARG A 28 -84.82 44.72 -38.82
C ARG A 28 -83.73 44.20 -37.89
N ARG A 29 -83.43 42.90 -37.95
CA ARG A 29 -82.32 42.26 -37.21
C ARG A 29 -80.98 42.37 -37.96
N GLY A 30 -80.97 42.99 -39.14
CA GLY A 30 -79.78 43.17 -39.98
C GLY A 30 -79.15 41.87 -40.47
N VAL A 31 -79.94 40.81 -40.67
CA VAL A 31 -79.48 39.48 -41.11
C VAL A 31 -79.70 39.36 -42.62
N PRO A 32 -78.64 39.37 -43.45
CA PRO A 32 -78.79 39.13 -44.88
C PRO A 32 -79.19 37.66 -45.11
N ALA A 33 -80.20 37.40 -45.95
CA ALA A 33 -80.61 36.04 -46.29
C ALA A 33 -81.17 35.94 -47.71
N ARG A 34 -81.02 34.78 -48.35
CA ARG A 34 -81.63 34.38 -49.61
C ARG A 34 -82.29 33.02 -49.42
N TYR A 35 -83.54 32.88 -49.84
CA TYR A 35 -84.29 31.63 -49.70
C TYR A 35 -85.53 31.65 -50.61
N GLU A 36 -85.99 30.45 -50.95
CA GLU A 36 -87.26 30.24 -51.64
C GLU A 36 -88.25 29.59 -50.68
N ILE A 37 -89.48 30.09 -50.65
CA ILE A 37 -90.54 29.55 -49.79
C ILE A 37 -91.29 28.49 -50.59
N GLU A 38 -91.00 27.22 -50.34
CA GLU A 38 -91.72 26.11 -50.97
C GLU A 38 -93.11 25.93 -50.33
N GLN A 39 -93.17 25.95 -48.99
CA GLN A 39 -94.42 25.81 -48.23
C GLN A 39 -94.45 26.76 -47.03
N LEU A 40 -95.58 27.45 -46.85
CA LEU A 40 -95.78 28.34 -45.70
C LEU A 40 -97.20 28.23 -45.16
N SER A 41 -97.30 27.82 -43.90
CA SER A 41 -98.52 27.70 -43.12
C SER A 41 -98.25 28.14 -41.68
N PRO A 42 -99.27 28.43 -40.85
CA PRO A 42 -99.07 28.84 -39.46
C PRO A 42 -98.27 27.82 -38.62
N TRP A 43 -98.27 26.54 -39.01
CA TRP A 43 -97.68 25.41 -38.27
C TRP A 43 -96.45 24.79 -38.95
N ARG A 44 -96.22 25.09 -40.23
CA ARG A 44 -95.13 24.52 -41.04
C ARG A 44 -94.58 25.54 -42.02
N GLN A 45 -93.27 25.73 -41.98
CA GLN A 45 -92.51 26.62 -42.86
C GLN A 45 -91.38 25.83 -43.50
N ARG A 46 -91.39 25.69 -44.84
CA ARG A 46 -90.37 24.98 -45.62
C ARG A 46 -89.69 25.96 -46.56
N LEU A 47 -88.41 26.18 -46.32
CA LEU A 47 -87.51 27.02 -47.09
C LEU A 47 -86.56 26.13 -47.88
N VAL A 48 -86.32 26.46 -49.15
CA VAL A 48 -85.34 25.78 -50.02
C VAL A 48 -84.30 26.78 -50.50
N ASN A 49 -83.12 26.29 -50.90
CA ASN A 49 -82.01 27.13 -51.37
C ASN A 49 -81.64 28.24 -50.37
N VAL A 50 -81.58 27.88 -49.08
CA VAL A 50 -81.37 28.84 -47.99
C VAL A 50 -79.90 29.23 -47.91
N SER A 51 -79.62 30.53 -47.88
CA SER A 51 -78.31 31.11 -47.62
C SER A 51 -78.47 32.30 -46.67
N ILE A 52 -77.78 32.30 -45.53
CA ILE A 52 -77.85 33.34 -44.50
C ILE A 52 -76.45 33.89 -44.27
N GLY A 53 -76.28 35.21 -44.23
CA GLY A 53 -75.00 35.91 -44.08
C GLY A 53 -74.50 36.57 -45.37
N ASP A 54 -73.20 36.89 -45.43
CA ASP A 54 -72.57 37.50 -46.61
C ASP A 54 -72.73 36.58 -47.84
N PRO A 55 -73.31 37.05 -48.97
CA PRO A 55 -73.48 36.24 -50.18
C PRO A 55 -72.18 35.65 -50.74
N ARG A 56 -71.01 36.24 -50.47
CA ARG A 56 -69.70 35.75 -50.92
C ARG A 56 -69.04 34.79 -49.94
N ASP A 57 -69.46 34.79 -48.68
CA ASP A 57 -68.99 33.88 -47.62
C ASP A 57 -70.15 33.65 -46.63
N PRO A 58 -71.15 32.81 -46.95
CA PRO A 58 -72.35 32.66 -46.15
C PRO A 58 -72.08 32.03 -44.77
N ASP A 59 -72.84 32.45 -43.76
CA ASP A 59 -72.82 31.90 -42.39
C ASP A 59 -73.54 30.55 -42.30
N LEU A 60 -74.61 30.38 -43.08
CA LEU A 60 -75.34 29.13 -43.23
C LEU A 60 -75.86 28.95 -44.66
N VAL A 61 -75.70 27.76 -45.21
CA VAL A 61 -76.28 27.29 -46.47
C VAL A 61 -77.03 25.99 -46.21
N ALA A 62 -78.26 25.86 -46.69
CA ALA A 62 -79.00 24.62 -46.62
C ALA A 62 -79.79 24.39 -47.92
N ASP A 63 -79.83 23.15 -48.39
CA ASP A 63 -80.68 22.74 -49.52
C ASP A 63 -82.16 22.96 -49.19
N TRP A 64 -82.58 22.60 -47.99
CA TRP A 64 -83.88 22.94 -47.42
C TRP A 64 -83.88 22.94 -45.89
N ILE A 65 -84.74 23.78 -45.31
CA ILE A 65 -85.03 23.86 -43.87
C ILE A 65 -86.54 23.81 -43.68
N GLU A 66 -87.03 22.87 -42.89
CA GLU A 66 -88.43 22.80 -42.46
C GLU A 66 -88.52 23.06 -40.95
N LEU A 67 -89.24 24.12 -40.60
CA LEU A 67 -89.60 24.46 -39.23
C LEU A 67 -91.06 24.08 -39.00
N ARG A 68 -91.35 23.46 -37.87
CA ARG A 68 -92.72 23.25 -37.38
C ARG A 68 -92.91 23.97 -36.07
N THR A 69 -93.95 24.80 -36.02
CA THR A 69 -94.25 25.71 -34.92
C THR A 69 -95.54 25.30 -34.23
N SER A 70 -95.51 25.23 -32.90
CA SER A 70 -96.70 25.16 -32.06
C SER A 70 -97.17 26.57 -31.77
N LEU A 71 -98.48 26.82 -31.91
CA LEU A 71 -99.10 28.09 -31.55
C LEU A 71 -100.01 27.86 -30.35
N THR A 72 -99.66 28.46 -29.21
CA THR A 72 -100.56 28.63 -28.05
C THR A 72 -101.03 30.08 -27.99
N PRO A 73 -102.16 30.41 -27.32
CA PRO A 73 -102.75 31.76 -27.37
C PRO A 73 -101.81 32.90 -26.95
N TRP A 74 -100.71 32.57 -26.25
CA TRP A 74 -99.76 33.52 -25.68
C TRP A 74 -98.30 33.26 -26.10
N ARG A 75 -97.98 32.18 -26.84
CA ARG A 75 -96.60 31.82 -27.26
C ARG A 75 -96.55 30.97 -28.53
N ALA A 76 -95.53 31.22 -29.37
CA ALA A 76 -95.11 30.35 -30.47
C ALA A 76 -93.81 29.62 -30.11
N GLU A 77 -93.73 28.30 -30.28
CA GLU A 77 -92.54 27.49 -30.00
C GLU A 77 -92.18 26.61 -31.20
N VAL A 78 -90.90 26.55 -31.58
CA VAL A 78 -90.42 25.67 -32.66
C VAL A 78 -90.22 24.27 -32.10
N LEU A 79 -91.03 23.30 -32.53
CA LEU A 79 -91.03 21.92 -32.03
C LEU A 79 -90.18 20.96 -32.88
N VAL A 80 -90.06 21.21 -34.19
CA VAL A 80 -89.31 20.35 -35.12
C VAL A 80 -88.50 21.23 -36.05
N ALA A 81 -87.20 20.96 -36.13
CA ALA A 81 -86.31 21.49 -37.15
C ALA A 81 -85.77 20.31 -37.97
N LYS A 82 -86.20 20.22 -39.23
CA LYS A 82 -85.63 19.27 -40.19
C LYS A 82 -84.81 20.03 -41.21
N ALA A 83 -83.68 19.49 -41.59
CA ALA A 83 -82.87 20.05 -42.65
C ALA A 83 -82.19 18.93 -43.45
N GLY A 84 -81.97 19.18 -44.75
CA GLY A 84 -81.26 18.25 -45.61
C GLY A 84 -79.75 18.33 -45.39
N GLN A 85 -79.03 18.79 -46.40
CA GLN A 85 -77.62 19.13 -46.33
C GLN A 85 -77.43 20.55 -45.81
N VAL A 86 -76.85 20.68 -44.62
CA VAL A 86 -76.58 21.99 -44.00
C VAL A 86 -75.08 22.22 -43.98
N GLN A 87 -74.64 23.40 -44.40
CA GLN A 87 -73.29 23.89 -44.23
C GLN A 87 -73.36 25.17 -43.40
N ALA A 88 -72.71 25.20 -42.26
CA ALA A 88 -72.65 26.40 -41.44
C ALA A 88 -71.22 26.67 -41.00
N LYS A 89 -70.93 27.93 -40.63
CA LYS A 89 -69.67 28.30 -40.02
C LYS A 89 -69.90 29.04 -38.72
N GLY A 90 -68.92 28.97 -37.84
CA GLY A 90 -68.90 29.72 -36.60
C GLY A 90 -67.48 29.96 -36.14
N ARG A 91 -67.34 30.86 -35.17
CA ARG A 91 -66.07 31.18 -34.52
C ARG A 91 -66.27 31.27 -33.02
N ILE A 92 -65.28 30.85 -32.24
CA ILE A 92 -65.26 31.07 -30.79
C ILE A 92 -64.55 32.40 -30.53
N VAL A 93 -65.22 33.32 -29.83
CA VAL A 93 -64.67 34.61 -29.43
C VAL A 93 -64.83 34.74 -27.92
N ASN A 94 -63.73 34.90 -27.18
CA ASN A 94 -63.72 35.01 -25.71
C ASN A 94 -64.47 33.85 -25.01
N GLY A 95 -64.37 32.63 -25.55
CA GLY A 95 -65.04 31.44 -25.01
C GLY A 95 -66.53 31.32 -25.36
N VAL A 96 -67.08 32.24 -26.18
CA VAL A 96 -68.47 32.22 -26.63
C VAL A 96 -68.54 31.86 -28.11
N LEU A 97 -69.44 30.95 -28.48
CA LEU A 97 -69.72 30.60 -29.87
C LEU A 97 -70.44 31.77 -30.56
N SER A 98 -69.89 32.26 -31.66
CA SER A 98 -70.52 33.20 -32.58
C SER A 98 -70.78 32.50 -33.92
N LEU A 99 -72.03 32.51 -34.35
CA LEU A 99 -72.53 31.97 -35.62
C LEU A 99 -72.69 33.07 -36.69
N GLY A 100 -72.04 34.23 -36.49
CA GLY A 100 -72.11 35.36 -37.40
C GLY A 100 -73.50 35.99 -37.40
N SER A 101 -74.11 36.10 -38.58
CA SER A 101 -75.43 36.72 -38.73
C SER A 101 -76.54 35.93 -38.02
N LEU A 102 -76.34 34.63 -37.77
CA LEU A 102 -77.30 33.78 -37.03
C LEU A 102 -77.43 34.16 -35.55
N ASP A 103 -76.42 34.80 -34.94
CA ASP A 103 -76.45 35.18 -33.52
C ASP A 103 -77.64 36.12 -33.21
N ARG A 104 -78.04 36.93 -34.19
CA ARG A 104 -79.15 37.88 -34.08
C ARG A 104 -80.53 37.21 -34.18
N LEU A 105 -80.56 35.94 -34.56
CA LEU A 105 -81.77 35.11 -34.61
C LEU A 105 -81.97 34.30 -33.32
N LEU A 106 -80.95 34.23 -32.46
CA LEU A 106 -81.03 33.52 -31.17
C LEU A 106 -81.78 34.35 -30.12
N PRO A 107 -82.48 33.71 -29.17
CA PRO A 107 -83.16 34.42 -28.07
C PRO A 107 -82.15 35.09 -27.12
N PRO A 108 -82.53 36.19 -26.43
CA PRO A 108 -81.66 36.85 -25.47
C PRO A 108 -81.31 35.93 -24.27
N PRO A 109 -80.14 36.10 -23.64
CA PRO A 109 -79.72 35.29 -22.49
C PRO A 109 -80.73 35.35 -21.33
N SER A 110 -81.13 34.19 -20.80
CA SER A 110 -82.19 34.09 -19.77
C SER A 110 -81.70 33.96 -18.31
N GLY A 111 -80.38 33.85 -18.10
CA GLY A 111 -79.77 33.67 -16.77
C GLY A 111 -80.00 32.30 -16.11
N LYS A 112 -80.80 31.40 -16.71
CA LYS A 112 -81.03 30.03 -16.23
C LYS A 112 -79.85 29.10 -16.57
N PRO A 113 -79.65 28.00 -15.82
CA PRO A 113 -78.72 26.95 -16.22
C PRO A 113 -79.01 26.46 -17.64
N PHE A 114 -77.96 26.14 -18.38
CA PHE A 114 -78.11 25.61 -19.73
C PHE A 114 -78.93 24.31 -19.70
N ALA A 115 -79.88 24.19 -20.62
CA ALA A 115 -80.60 22.96 -20.88
C ALA A 115 -80.80 22.84 -22.40
N LEU A 116 -80.77 21.62 -22.91
CA LEU A 116 -81.04 21.39 -24.32
C LEU A 116 -82.49 21.81 -24.66
N PRO A 117 -82.70 22.52 -25.77
CA PRO A 117 -84.03 22.97 -26.16
C PRO A 117 -84.92 21.77 -26.50
N ARG A 118 -86.23 21.88 -26.25
CA ARG A 118 -87.22 20.88 -26.64
C ARG A 118 -87.46 20.91 -28.14
N LEU A 119 -86.49 20.38 -28.89
CA LEU A 119 -86.45 20.43 -30.33
C LEU A 119 -86.22 19.02 -30.90
N ILE A 120 -87.09 18.59 -31.81
CA ILE A 120 -86.82 17.40 -32.64
C ILE A 120 -85.91 17.84 -33.78
N VAL A 121 -84.73 17.23 -33.84
CA VAL A 121 -83.73 17.46 -34.89
C VAL A 121 -83.70 16.23 -35.79
N ASP A 122 -83.76 16.44 -37.11
CA ASP A 122 -83.64 15.40 -38.14
C ASP A 122 -82.70 15.95 -39.21
N VAL A 123 -81.45 15.48 -39.21
CA VAL A 123 -80.36 16.02 -40.02
C VAL A 123 -79.64 14.89 -40.74
N ALA A 124 -79.65 14.95 -42.07
CA ALA A 124 -79.02 13.95 -42.92
C ALA A 124 -77.49 14.12 -43.00
N ASP A 125 -77.01 15.33 -43.25
CA ASP A 125 -75.58 15.69 -43.27
C ASP A 125 -75.40 17.19 -42.95
N ALA A 126 -75.13 17.54 -41.69
CA ALA A 126 -74.75 18.89 -41.31
C ALA A 126 -73.24 19.01 -41.17
N ARG A 127 -72.64 19.92 -41.93
CA ARG A 127 -71.22 20.25 -41.88
C ARG A 127 -71.04 21.63 -41.25
N PHE A 128 -70.31 21.68 -40.16
CA PHE A 128 -70.08 22.90 -39.42
C PHE A 128 -68.59 23.21 -39.34
N ARG A 129 -68.17 24.33 -39.93
CA ARG A 129 -66.80 24.83 -39.87
C ARG A 129 -66.66 25.74 -38.66
N LEU A 130 -65.96 25.28 -37.64
CA LEU A 130 -65.72 26.03 -36.41
C LEU A 130 -64.27 26.56 -36.37
N ASP A 131 -64.12 27.87 -36.30
CA ASP A 131 -62.84 28.50 -35.96
C ASP A 131 -62.75 28.67 -34.45
N THR A 132 -61.82 27.96 -33.81
CA THR A 132 -61.73 27.96 -32.33
C THR A 132 -60.77 29.00 -31.78
N GLY A 133 -60.07 29.75 -32.64
CA GLY A 133 -58.92 30.58 -32.26
C GLY A 133 -57.62 29.77 -32.13
N ASP A 134 -57.72 28.52 -31.69
CA ASP A 134 -56.61 27.56 -31.59
C ASP A 134 -56.45 26.66 -32.83
N GLY A 135 -57.36 26.77 -33.79
CA GLY A 135 -57.37 25.98 -35.01
C GLY A 135 -58.76 25.84 -35.62
N ARG A 136 -58.81 25.39 -36.88
CA ARG A 136 -60.06 25.17 -37.61
C ARG A 136 -60.51 23.72 -37.45
N VAL A 137 -61.75 23.52 -37.00
CA VAL A 137 -62.39 22.21 -36.82
C VAL A 137 -63.57 22.06 -37.77
N MET A 138 -63.56 21.01 -38.58
CA MET A 138 -64.69 20.59 -39.40
C MET A 138 -65.50 19.56 -38.63
N LEU A 139 -66.71 19.93 -38.24
CA LEU A 139 -67.69 19.08 -37.58
C LEU A 139 -68.69 18.57 -38.63
N GLY A 140 -69.05 17.29 -38.55
CA GLY A 140 -70.06 16.64 -39.37
C GLY A 140 -71.05 15.95 -38.45
N LEU A 141 -72.35 16.26 -38.55
CA LEU A 141 -73.39 15.68 -37.71
C LEU A 141 -74.47 15.06 -38.60
N SER A 142 -74.81 13.80 -38.31
CA SER A 142 -76.00 13.15 -38.87
C SER A 142 -76.76 12.44 -37.75
N GLY A 143 -78.08 12.52 -37.75
CA GLY A 143 -78.87 11.92 -36.67
C GLY A 143 -80.30 12.44 -36.61
N ARG A 144 -81.11 11.76 -35.80
CA ARG A 144 -82.52 12.10 -35.61
C ARG A 144 -82.97 11.88 -34.17
N GLY A 145 -83.96 12.66 -33.73
CA GLY A 145 -84.66 12.48 -32.46
C GLY A 145 -84.79 13.78 -31.67
N MET A 146 -85.35 13.71 -30.47
CA MET A 146 -85.56 14.88 -29.62
C MET A 146 -84.33 15.19 -28.77
N LEU A 147 -83.88 16.45 -28.78
CA LEU A 147 -82.69 16.88 -28.03
C LEU A 147 -82.88 16.82 -26.52
N THR A 148 -84.11 16.79 -26.00
CA THR A 148 -84.34 16.58 -24.56
C THR A 148 -84.40 15.11 -24.18
N ASP A 149 -84.76 14.20 -25.09
CA ASP A 149 -84.76 12.76 -24.82
C ASP A 149 -84.94 11.93 -26.12
N GLY A 150 -83.97 11.09 -26.47
CA GLY A 150 -84.07 10.14 -27.58
C GLY A 150 -83.36 10.54 -28.88
N PHE A 151 -82.54 11.59 -28.91
CA PHE A 151 -81.67 11.87 -30.06
C PHE A 151 -80.58 10.80 -30.22
N ALA A 152 -80.38 10.30 -31.44
CA ALA A 152 -79.31 9.38 -31.78
C ALA A 152 -78.66 9.78 -33.12
N GLY A 153 -77.33 9.85 -33.14
CA GLY A 153 -76.57 10.29 -34.32
C GLY A 153 -75.09 9.95 -34.28
N THR A 154 -74.37 10.45 -35.28
CA THR A 154 -72.92 10.38 -35.41
C THR A 154 -72.33 11.78 -35.57
N LEU A 155 -71.36 12.11 -34.72
CA LEU A 155 -70.56 13.32 -34.80
C LEU A 155 -69.16 12.98 -35.31
N ARG A 156 -68.76 13.56 -36.43
CA ARG A 156 -67.40 13.48 -36.98
C ARG A 156 -66.72 14.82 -36.74
N ALA A 157 -65.48 14.80 -36.27
CA ALA A 157 -64.66 16.00 -36.15
C ALA A 157 -63.34 15.79 -36.89
N ARG A 158 -62.87 16.78 -37.65
CA ARG A 158 -61.55 16.76 -38.28
C ARG A 158 -60.87 18.12 -38.16
N SER A 159 -59.57 18.11 -37.91
CA SER A 159 -58.74 19.32 -37.94
C SER A 159 -57.35 18.97 -38.44
N ALA A 160 -56.80 19.79 -39.35
CA ALA A 160 -55.42 19.63 -39.79
C ALA A 160 -54.44 19.97 -38.65
N ARG A 161 -54.77 20.99 -37.85
CA ARG A 161 -54.00 21.43 -36.69
C ARG A 161 -54.90 22.10 -35.67
N LEU A 162 -54.80 21.67 -34.42
CA LEU A 162 -55.61 22.15 -33.31
C LEU A 162 -54.75 22.38 -32.07
N GLY A 163 -54.80 23.58 -31.50
CA GLY A 163 -54.30 23.88 -30.17
C GLY A 163 -55.32 23.46 -29.09
N ILE A 164 -54.86 22.78 -28.05
CA ILE A 164 -55.69 22.48 -26.87
C ILE A 164 -54.80 22.35 -25.63
N ALA A 165 -55.14 23.07 -24.55
CA ALA A 165 -54.45 22.99 -23.26
C ALA A 165 -52.90 23.12 -23.34
N GLY A 166 -52.39 24.03 -24.18
CA GLY A 166 -50.95 24.23 -24.38
C GLY A 166 -50.27 23.17 -25.27
N CYS A 167 -51.04 22.25 -25.86
CA CYS A 167 -50.58 21.27 -26.83
C CYS A 167 -51.03 21.65 -28.25
N THR A 168 -50.22 21.30 -29.25
CA THR A 168 -50.58 21.32 -30.67
C THR A 168 -50.78 19.91 -31.18
N LEU A 169 -51.93 19.64 -31.78
CA LEU A 169 -52.30 18.34 -32.32
C LEU A 169 -52.46 18.45 -33.84
N ASP A 170 -51.77 17.58 -34.57
CA ASP A 170 -51.84 17.54 -36.03
C ASP A 170 -52.66 16.34 -36.51
N ASP A 171 -53.41 16.55 -37.60
CA ASP A 171 -54.30 15.58 -38.23
C ASP A 171 -55.26 14.89 -37.25
N VAL A 172 -55.98 15.72 -36.50
CA VAL A 172 -57.00 15.29 -35.54
C VAL A 172 -58.22 14.77 -36.31
N ALA A 173 -58.68 13.58 -35.95
CA ALA A 173 -59.93 13.03 -36.45
C ALA A 173 -60.67 12.28 -35.33
N ALA A 174 -61.96 12.52 -35.19
CA ALA A 174 -62.84 11.82 -34.25
C ALA A 174 -64.14 11.40 -34.94
N THR A 175 -64.69 10.25 -34.54
CA THR A 175 -66.02 9.79 -34.98
C THR A 175 -66.73 9.20 -33.77
N MET A 176 -67.72 9.93 -33.26
CA MET A 176 -68.43 9.64 -32.02
C MET A 176 -69.88 9.30 -32.33
N ARG A 177 -70.40 8.20 -31.77
CA ARG A 177 -71.84 8.01 -31.64
C ARG A 177 -72.33 8.96 -30.55
N VAL A 178 -73.35 9.76 -30.87
CA VAL A 178 -73.98 10.70 -29.95
C VAL A 178 -75.36 10.18 -29.60
N ARG A 179 -75.68 10.08 -28.31
CA ARG A 179 -77.02 9.77 -27.82
C ARG A 179 -77.41 10.76 -26.75
N ILE A 180 -78.62 11.29 -26.79
CA ILE A 180 -79.13 12.15 -25.71
C ILE A 180 -80.29 11.43 -25.03
N LYS A 181 -80.21 11.28 -23.72
CA LYS A 181 -81.25 10.68 -22.88
C LYS A 181 -81.49 11.59 -21.68
N ASP A 182 -82.74 11.90 -21.34
CA ASP A 182 -83.07 12.76 -20.20
C ASP A 182 -82.27 14.10 -20.17
N GLY A 183 -82.02 14.67 -21.36
CA GLY A 183 -81.25 15.90 -21.56
C GLY A 183 -79.73 15.74 -21.47
N ALA A 184 -79.22 14.55 -21.17
CA ALA A 184 -77.80 14.23 -20.97
C ALA A 184 -77.16 13.60 -22.23
N PRO A 185 -76.21 14.30 -22.90
CA PRO A 185 -75.47 13.74 -24.04
C PRO A 185 -74.43 12.69 -23.63
N GLY A 186 -74.41 11.58 -24.37
CA GLY A 186 -73.37 10.55 -24.32
C GLY A 186 -72.62 10.44 -25.65
N PHE A 187 -71.32 10.21 -25.57
CA PHE A 187 -70.37 10.08 -26.67
C PHE A 187 -69.65 8.75 -26.58
N ASP A 188 -69.61 8.00 -27.69
CA ASP A 188 -68.94 6.70 -27.77
C ASP A 188 -68.27 6.53 -29.14
N GLY A 189 -66.93 6.57 -29.18
CA GLY A 189 -66.19 6.31 -30.40
C GLY A 189 -64.71 6.71 -30.36
N PRO A 190 -63.97 6.42 -31.46
CA PRO A 190 -62.54 6.69 -31.53
C PRO A 190 -62.23 8.16 -31.88
N ALA A 191 -61.12 8.64 -31.32
CA ALA A 191 -60.42 9.85 -31.71
C ALA A 191 -58.93 9.53 -31.98
N ARG A 192 -58.30 10.26 -32.90
CA ARG A 192 -56.88 10.09 -33.24
C ARG A 192 -56.21 11.42 -33.53
N ALA A 193 -54.90 11.47 -33.32
CA ALA A 193 -54.01 12.53 -33.77
C ALA A 193 -52.70 11.91 -34.27
N VAL A 194 -52.18 12.39 -35.41
CA VAL A 194 -50.93 11.87 -35.98
C VAL A 194 -49.74 12.31 -35.16
N ARG A 195 -49.75 13.56 -34.71
CA ARG A 195 -48.71 14.15 -33.86
C ARG A 195 -49.35 15.00 -32.78
N ILE A 196 -48.81 14.91 -31.57
CA ILE A 196 -49.14 15.79 -30.46
C ILE A 196 -47.82 16.39 -29.97
N ALA A 197 -47.74 17.70 -29.85
CA ALA A 197 -46.58 18.40 -29.29
C ALA A 197 -47.04 19.34 -28.18
N CYS A 198 -46.60 19.08 -26.94
CA CYS A 198 -46.91 19.86 -25.75
C CYS A 198 -45.58 20.30 -25.12
N ALA A 199 -45.28 21.61 -25.09
CA ALA A 199 -43.98 22.12 -24.61
C ALA A 199 -42.79 21.26 -25.13
N ASP A 200 -42.13 20.50 -24.24
CA ASP A 200 -40.98 19.65 -24.56
C ASP A 200 -41.33 18.21 -24.96
N MET A 201 -42.60 17.81 -24.87
CA MET A 201 -43.07 16.47 -25.15
C MET A 201 -43.65 16.36 -26.56
N ARG A 202 -43.28 15.31 -27.28
CA ARG A 202 -43.83 14.94 -28.58
C ARG A 202 -44.35 13.51 -28.53
N ALA A 203 -45.57 13.28 -29.02
CA ALA A 203 -46.19 11.97 -29.14
C ALA A 203 -46.65 11.73 -30.59
N ALA A 204 -46.52 10.48 -31.05
CA ALA A 204 -46.86 10.07 -32.41
C ALA A 204 -47.97 9.00 -32.41
N GLN A 205 -48.88 9.13 -33.38
CA GLN A 205 -49.99 8.20 -33.64
C GLN A 205 -50.83 7.92 -32.39
N ALA A 206 -51.33 8.99 -31.76
CA ALA A 206 -52.21 8.88 -30.60
C ALA A 206 -53.61 8.44 -31.04
N ARG A 207 -54.16 7.46 -30.34
CA ARG A 207 -55.51 6.91 -30.51
C ARG A 207 -56.20 6.88 -29.15
N PHE A 208 -57.45 7.29 -29.13
CA PHE A 208 -58.28 7.35 -27.94
C PHE A 208 -59.64 6.71 -28.24
N ASP A 209 -60.03 5.70 -27.47
CA ASP A 209 -61.37 5.11 -27.53
C ASP A 209 -62.21 5.70 -26.39
N ILE A 210 -63.02 6.71 -26.69
CA ILE A 210 -63.67 7.55 -25.68
C ILE A 210 -65.11 7.09 -25.48
N LYS A 211 -65.48 6.86 -24.21
CA LYS A 211 -66.85 6.73 -23.74
C LYS A 211 -67.09 7.79 -22.69
N ALA A 212 -67.90 8.80 -22.98
CA ALA A 212 -68.15 9.93 -22.09
C ALA A 212 -69.65 10.22 -22.01
N ALA A 213 -70.12 10.66 -20.85
CA ALA A 213 -71.46 11.20 -20.66
C ALA A 213 -71.35 12.56 -19.97
N LEU A 214 -72.16 13.51 -20.42
CA LEU A 214 -72.38 14.80 -19.79
C LEU A 214 -73.69 14.74 -19.01
N ASP A 215 -73.81 15.49 -17.93
CA ASP A 215 -75.11 15.69 -17.28
C ASP A 215 -76.02 16.62 -18.11
N ALA A 216 -77.29 16.75 -17.72
CA ALA A 216 -78.25 17.57 -18.47
C ALA A 216 -77.87 19.07 -18.54
N SER A 217 -77.07 19.55 -17.57
CA SER A 217 -76.56 20.92 -17.54
C SER A 217 -75.30 21.13 -18.40
N LEU A 218 -74.70 20.04 -18.88
CA LEU A 218 -73.37 19.98 -19.52
C LEU A 218 -72.21 20.46 -18.64
N ALA A 219 -72.43 20.64 -17.33
CA ALA A 219 -71.42 21.12 -16.40
C ALA A 219 -70.56 20.01 -15.82
N ARG A 220 -71.07 18.76 -15.78
CA ARG A 220 -70.35 17.59 -15.27
C ARG A 220 -70.15 16.56 -16.35
N TRP A 221 -69.04 15.83 -16.25
CA TRP A 221 -68.66 14.77 -17.17
C TRP A 221 -68.20 13.51 -16.42
N ARG A 222 -68.51 12.34 -16.97
CA ARG A 222 -68.01 11.05 -16.50
C ARG A 222 -67.74 10.14 -17.68
N GLY A 223 -66.70 9.33 -17.60
CA GLY A 223 -66.39 8.41 -18.68
C GLY A 223 -65.08 7.66 -18.50
N SER A 224 -64.64 7.09 -19.61
CA SER A 224 -63.39 6.38 -19.73
C SER A 224 -62.80 6.51 -21.13
N ALA A 225 -61.49 6.48 -21.24
CA ALA A 225 -60.76 6.48 -22.49
C ALA A 225 -59.75 5.32 -22.53
N GLY A 226 -59.83 4.49 -23.58
CA GLY A 226 -58.70 3.64 -23.98
C GLY A 226 -57.64 4.51 -24.65
N LEU A 227 -56.37 4.34 -24.31
CA LEU A 227 -55.24 5.10 -24.85
C LEU A 227 -54.31 4.17 -25.63
N GLY A 228 -53.86 4.62 -26.80
CA GLY A 228 -52.75 4.02 -27.53
C GLY A 228 -51.87 5.09 -28.19
N VAL A 229 -50.56 5.07 -27.92
CA VAL A 229 -49.57 5.98 -28.52
C VAL A 229 -48.35 5.17 -28.95
N SER A 230 -47.96 5.29 -30.22
CA SER A 230 -46.86 4.48 -30.78
C SER A 230 -45.50 4.87 -30.21
N ALA A 231 -45.24 6.17 -30.06
CA ALA A 231 -44.01 6.68 -29.49
C ALA A 231 -44.22 8.03 -28.81
N MET A 232 -43.46 8.27 -27.75
CA MET A 232 -43.39 9.54 -27.03
C MET A 232 -41.92 9.89 -26.78
N ALA A 233 -41.56 11.16 -26.93
CA ALA A 233 -40.21 11.67 -26.71
C ALA A 233 -40.25 13.00 -25.95
N SER A 234 -39.29 13.18 -25.06
CA SER A 234 -39.01 14.42 -24.34
C SER A 234 -37.49 14.53 -24.08
N PRO A 235 -36.97 15.68 -23.62
CA PRO A 235 -35.58 15.79 -23.16
C PRO A 235 -35.21 14.78 -22.06
N ARG A 236 -36.20 14.31 -21.29
CA ARG A 236 -36.02 13.32 -20.22
C ARG A 236 -35.98 11.87 -20.72
N GLY A 237 -36.33 11.61 -21.98
CA GLY A 237 -36.27 10.26 -22.55
C GLY A 237 -37.30 9.96 -23.62
N ARG A 238 -37.23 8.73 -24.13
CA ARG A 238 -38.11 8.16 -25.15
C ARG A 238 -38.86 6.95 -24.61
N LEU A 239 -40.12 6.81 -25.00
CA LEU A 239 -41.02 5.74 -24.57
C LEU A 239 -41.79 5.21 -25.79
N SER A 240 -41.82 3.89 -25.99
CA SER A 240 -42.56 3.25 -27.08
C SER A 240 -43.84 2.58 -26.59
N ARG A 241 -44.84 2.47 -27.48
CA ARG A 241 -46.09 1.71 -27.29
C ARG A 241 -46.78 1.98 -25.94
N LEU A 242 -47.09 3.25 -25.65
CA LEU A 242 -47.91 3.58 -24.48
C LEU A 242 -49.34 3.10 -24.74
N SER A 243 -49.88 2.31 -23.84
CA SER A 243 -51.26 1.85 -23.94
C SER A 243 -51.90 1.75 -22.56
N GLY A 244 -53.21 1.87 -22.49
CA GLY A 244 -53.90 1.73 -21.21
C GLY A 244 -55.31 2.26 -21.18
N HIS A 245 -55.80 2.46 -19.96
CA HIS A 245 -57.16 2.92 -19.70
C HIS A 245 -57.15 4.06 -18.69
N ILE A 246 -57.97 5.07 -18.94
CA ILE A 246 -58.13 6.26 -18.09
C ILE A 246 -59.61 6.44 -17.80
N GLY A 247 -60.04 6.26 -16.56
CA GLY A 247 -61.36 6.67 -16.10
C GLY A 247 -61.34 8.13 -15.65
N PHE A 248 -62.42 8.86 -15.88
CA PHE A 248 -62.56 10.26 -15.48
C PHE A 248 -63.97 10.58 -15.02
N ASP A 249 -64.08 11.42 -13.99
CA ASP A 249 -65.32 11.94 -13.41
C ASP A 249 -65.05 13.33 -12.85
N GLY A 250 -65.81 14.34 -13.26
CA GLY A 250 -65.53 15.70 -12.86
C GLY A 250 -66.46 16.77 -13.42
N ASP A 251 -66.01 17.99 -13.24
CA ASP A 251 -66.58 19.23 -13.75
C ASP A 251 -65.45 20.25 -14.00
N ARG A 252 -65.83 21.48 -14.35
CA ARG A 252 -64.89 22.58 -14.65
C ARG A 252 -63.86 22.85 -13.54
N SER A 253 -64.17 22.55 -12.28
CA SER A 253 -63.28 22.78 -11.14
C SER A 253 -62.32 21.61 -10.88
N ARG A 254 -62.79 20.37 -11.06
CA ARG A 254 -62.01 19.17 -10.71
C ARG A 254 -62.44 17.95 -11.52
N THR A 255 -61.47 17.21 -12.04
CA THR A 255 -61.64 15.88 -12.65
C THR A 255 -60.77 14.86 -11.92
N ALA A 256 -61.32 13.71 -11.56
CA ALA A 256 -60.61 12.63 -10.91
C ALA A 256 -60.95 11.27 -11.51
N GLY A 257 -60.11 10.28 -11.28
CA GLY A 257 -60.37 8.93 -11.75
C GLY A 257 -59.24 7.95 -11.48
N ALA A 258 -59.28 6.82 -12.19
CA ALA A 258 -58.26 5.78 -12.12
C ALA A 258 -57.55 5.67 -13.46
N VAL A 259 -56.26 5.35 -13.43
CA VAL A 259 -55.43 5.23 -14.62
C VAL A 259 -54.60 3.96 -14.51
N THR A 260 -54.52 3.20 -15.60
CA THR A 260 -53.60 2.06 -15.75
C THR A 260 -52.95 2.16 -17.11
N LEU A 261 -51.64 2.43 -17.13
CA LEU A 261 -50.84 2.59 -18.34
C LEU A 261 -49.69 1.60 -18.35
N ARG A 262 -49.32 1.14 -19.54
CA ARG A 262 -48.16 0.30 -19.81
C ARG A 262 -47.42 0.82 -21.02
N SER A 263 -46.09 0.71 -21.01
CA SER A 263 -45.25 1.02 -22.16
C SER A 263 -44.41 -0.18 -22.59
N GLY A 264 -43.94 -0.14 -23.82
CA GLY A 264 -42.77 -0.88 -24.27
C GLY A 264 -41.48 -0.25 -23.74
N THR A 265 -40.47 -0.18 -24.59
CA THR A 265 -39.14 0.29 -24.21
C THR A 265 -39.14 1.73 -23.74
N VAL A 266 -38.37 1.97 -22.68
CA VAL A 266 -38.05 3.29 -22.13
C VAL A 266 -36.55 3.48 -22.20
N SER A 267 -36.12 4.66 -22.67
CA SER A 267 -34.71 5.04 -22.71
C SER A 267 -34.58 6.46 -22.19
N SER A 268 -33.83 6.64 -21.09
CA SER A 268 -33.46 7.92 -20.50
C SER A 268 -31.94 7.94 -20.22
N PRO A 269 -31.34 9.11 -19.96
CA PRO A 269 -29.93 9.19 -19.55
C PRO A 269 -29.58 8.37 -18.31
N GLU A 270 -30.54 8.16 -17.40
CA GLU A 270 -30.35 7.53 -16.10
C GLU A 270 -30.73 6.05 -16.06
N ILE A 271 -31.73 5.64 -16.86
CA ILE A 271 -32.26 4.28 -16.87
C ILE A 271 -32.83 3.89 -18.24
N SER A 272 -32.61 2.64 -18.63
CA SER A 272 -33.35 2.01 -19.73
C SER A 272 -34.24 0.90 -19.17
N ALA A 273 -35.39 0.65 -19.78
CA ALA A 273 -36.29 -0.44 -19.38
C ALA A 273 -36.98 -1.08 -20.58
N GLY A 274 -37.20 -2.40 -20.53
CA GLY A 274 -37.92 -3.13 -21.57
C GLY A 274 -39.43 -2.87 -21.57
N SER A 275 -39.99 -2.62 -20.39
CA SER A 275 -41.38 -2.18 -20.21
C SER A 275 -41.56 -1.48 -18.87
N THR A 276 -42.46 -0.50 -18.81
CA THR A 276 -42.91 0.12 -17.57
C THR A 276 -44.43 0.06 -17.46
N ALA A 277 -44.95 0.13 -16.24
CA ALA A 277 -46.37 0.23 -15.97
C ALA A 277 -46.61 1.24 -14.85
N ILE A 278 -47.73 1.95 -14.90
CA ILE A 278 -48.20 2.82 -13.82
C ILE A 278 -49.69 2.62 -13.64
N SER A 279 -50.12 2.37 -12.41
CA SER A 279 -51.54 2.20 -12.07
C SER A 279 -51.89 2.92 -10.78
N GLY A 280 -52.97 3.68 -10.76
CA GLY A 280 -53.34 4.44 -9.58
C GLY A 280 -54.57 5.30 -9.75
N ARG A 281 -54.79 6.20 -8.80
CA ARG A 281 -55.83 7.22 -8.82
C ARG A 281 -55.21 8.58 -9.07
N TYR A 282 -55.92 9.43 -9.80
CA TYR A 282 -55.48 10.80 -10.06
C TYR A 282 -56.62 11.79 -9.82
N SER A 283 -56.25 13.06 -9.57
CA SER A 283 -57.17 14.19 -9.67
C SER A 283 -56.47 15.41 -10.24
N ILE A 284 -57.17 16.19 -11.06
CA ILE A 284 -56.71 17.43 -11.70
C ILE A 284 -57.75 18.51 -11.35
N GLY A 285 -57.30 19.65 -10.84
CA GLY A 285 -58.11 20.77 -10.40
C GLY A 285 -57.20 21.85 -9.82
N GLU A 286 -57.62 22.56 -8.77
CA GLU A 286 -56.72 23.47 -8.03
C GLU A 286 -55.46 22.75 -7.51
N THR A 287 -55.62 21.48 -7.12
CA THR A 287 -54.52 20.57 -6.78
C THR A 287 -54.54 19.38 -7.74
N THR A 288 -53.41 19.11 -8.39
CA THR A 288 -53.20 17.87 -9.14
C THR A 288 -52.56 16.84 -8.23
N ALA A 289 -53.12 15.64 -8.16
CA ALA A 289 -52.60 14.56 -7.32
C ALA A 289 -52.61 13.22 -8.07
N PHE A 290 -51.65 12.35 -7.75
CA PHE A 290 -51.59 10.97 -8.20
C PHE A 290 -51.13 10.07 -7.04
N GLU A 291 -51.77 8.92 -6.87
CA GLU A 291 -51.36 7.90 -5.89
C GLU A 291 -51.48 6.53 -6.56
N GLY A 292 -50.40 5.75 -6.57
CA GLY A 292 -50.41 4.47 -7.25
C GLY A 292 -49.10 3.69 -7.18
N GLU A 293 -49.01 2.69 -8.04
CA GLU A 293 -47.85 1.82 -8.20
C GLU A 293 -47.21 2.05 -9.57
N ALA A 294 -45.89 2.09 -9.59
CA ALA A 294 -45.07 2.08 -10.78
C ALA A 294 -44.25 0.78 -10.81
N ALA A 295 -44.21 0.11 -11.96
CA ALA A 295 -43.45 -1.12 -12.15
C ALA A 295 -42.50 -1.00 -13.35
N VAL A 296 -41.34 -1.63 -13.25
CA VAL A 296 -40.33 -1.69 -14.31
C VAL A 296 -39.90 -3.14 -14.54
N GLN A 297 -39.70 -3.52 -15.79
CA GLN A 297 -39.16 -4.84 -16.15
C GLN A 297 -38.01 -4.70 -17.14
N ARG A 298 -36.99 -5.57 -16.98
CA ARG A 298 -35.76 -5.56 -17.79
C ARG A 298 -35.15 -4.16 -17.83
N ALA A 299 -35.07 -3.52 -16.67
CA ALA A 299 -34.40 -2.26 -16.47
C ALA A 299 -32.88 -2.45 -16.40
N ALA A 300 -32.12 -1.48 -16.89
CA ALA A 300 -30.66 -1.51 -16.88
C ALA A 300 -30.11 -0.09 -16.68
N LEU A 301 -29.02 0.00 -15.93
CA LEU A 301 -28.24 1.22 -15.75
C LEU A 301 -27.36 1.49 -16.98
N PRO A 302 -26.99 2.75 -17.26
CA PRO A 302 -26.11 3.10 -18.37
C PRO A 302 -24.73 2.44 -18.24
N ALA A 303 -24.15 2.03 -19.37
CA ALA A 303 -22.83 1.41 -19.42
C ALA A 303 -21.72 2.31 -18.82
N SER A 304 -21.85 3.63 -18.94
CA SER A 304 -20.93 4.60 -18.32
C SER A 304 -20.95 4.56 -16.79
N LEU A 305 -22.12 4.34 -16.19
CA LEU A 305 -22.26 4.21 -14.74
C LEU A 305 -21.68 2.89 -14.24
N ILE A 306 -21.93 1.81 -14.99
CA ILE A 306 -21.38 0.48 -14.73
C ILE A 306 -19.85 0.46 -14.87
N GLY A 307 -19.31 1.10 -15.92
CA GLY A 307 -17.87 1.18 -16.19
C GLY A 307 -17.08 1.90 -15.09
N ARG A 308 -17.67 2.93 -14.47
CA ARG A 308 -17.05 3.63 -13.32
C ARG A 308 -16.84 2.70 -12.12
N VAL A 309 -17.79 1.80 -11.85
CA VAL A 309 -17.68 0.83 -10.74
C VAL A 309 -16.61 -0.22 -11.03
N ALA A 310 -16.51 -0.67 -12.28
CA ALA A 310 -15.50 -1.65 -12.69
C ALA A 310 -14.07 -1.13 -12.55
N GLY A 311 -13.84 0.18 -12.75
CA GLY A 311 -12.52 0.80 -12.61
C GLY A 311 -11.93 0.74 -11.19
N TYR A 312 -12.75 0.55 -10.16
CA TYR A 312 -12.30 0.42 -8.77
C TYR A 312 -11.89 -1.02 -8.39
N ALA A 313 -12.11 -2.01 -9.25
CA ALA A 313 -11.80 -3.40 -8.91
C ALA A 313 -10.29 -3.66 -8.72
N ASP A 314 -9.44 -2.87 -9.38
CA ASP A 314 -7.98 -3.02 -9.35
C ASP A 314 -7.27 -2.07 -8.37
N THR A 315 -7.98 -1.11 -7.78
CA THR A 315 -7.36 -0.11 -6.88
C THR A 315 -6.94 -0.67 -5.52
N ALA A 316 -7.31 -1.92 -5.22
CA ALA A 316 -7.03 -2.58 -3.95
C ALA A 316 -6.00 -3.72 -4.05
N GLN A 317 -5.38 -3.91 -5.21
CA GLN A 317 -4.39 -4.98 -5.40
C GLN A 317 -3.26 -4.90 -4.35
N GLY A 318 -2.84 -6.05 -3.84
CA GLY A 318 -1.86 -6.15 -2.75
C GLY A 318 -2.43 -5.94 -1.34
N THR A 319 -3.71 -5.57 -1.19
CA THR A 319 -4.35 -5.39 0.12
C THR A 319 -5.25 -6.58 0.53
N PRO A 320 -5.51 -6.79 1.83
CA PRO A 320 -6.43 -7.82 2.31
C PRO A 320 -7.87 -7.65 1.84
N ALA A 321 -8.26 -6.44 1.41
CA ALA A 321 -9.60 -6.13 0.93
C ALA A 321 -9.80 -6.40 -0.58
N ALA A 322 -8.73 -6.71 -1.34
CA ALA A 322 -8.80 -6.92 -2.79
C ALA A 322 -9.90 -7.90 -3.24
N PRO A 323 -10.04 -9.11 -2.65
CA PRO A 323 -11.07 -10.05 -3.09
C PRO A 323 -12.50 -9.51 -2.86
N LEU A 324 -12.71 -8.78 -1.77
CA LEU A 324 -14.02 -8.23 -1.39
C LEU A 324 -14.43 -7.10 -2.35
N ILE A 325 -13.52 -6.19 -2.66
CA ILE A 325 -13.77 -5.06 -3.57
C ILE A 325 -14.05 -5.57 -4.98
N ARG A 326 -13.28 -6.57 -5.45
CA ARG A 326 -13.53 -7.22 -6.74
C ARG A 326 -14.91 -7.87 -6.79
N GLN A 327 -15.29 -8.63 -5.76
CA GLN A 327 -16.61 -9.26 -5.70
C GLN A 327 -17.74 -8.22 -5.66
N LEU A 328 -17.58 -7.14 -4.89
CA LEU A 328 -18.58 -6.06 -4.81
C LEU A 328 -18.75 -5.36 -6.17
N ALA A 329 -17.65 -5.05 -6.86
CA ALA A 329 -17.68 -4.42 -8.18
C ALA A 329 -18.38 -5.32 -9.22
N LEU A 330 -18.11 -6.63 -9.19
CA LEU A 330 -18.79 -7.61 -10.04
C LEU A 330 -20.29 -7.71 -9.72
N ALA A 331 -20.65 -7.80 -8.44
CA ALA A 331 -22.03 -7.89 -7.99
C ALA A 331 -22.86 -6.65 -8.38
N LEU A 332 -22.29 -5.44 -8.21
CA LEU A 332 -22.93 -4.19 -8.63
C LEU A 332 -23.07 -4.09 -10.15
N ARG A 333 -22.05 -4.50 -10.91
CA ARG A 333 -22.10 -4.56 -12.37
C ARG A 333 -23.21 -5.48 -12.84
N ASP A 334 -23.29 -6.68 -12.28
CA ASP A 334 -24.24 -7.70 -12.71
C ASP A 334 -25.68 -7.36 -12.25
N ALA A 335 -25.82 -6.72 -11.08
CA ALA A 335 -27.11 -6.17 -10.65
C ALA A 335 -27.60 -5.01 -11.56
N GLY A 336 -26.69 -4.12 -11.98
CA GLY A 336 -27.01 -2.96 -12.82
C GLY A 336 -27.35 -3.28 -14.27
N ARG A 337 -26.90 -4.45 -14.79
CA ARG A 337 -27.16 -4.89 -16.17
C ARG A 337 -28.61 -5.28 -16.43
N GLY A 338 -29.34 -5.66 -15.40
CA GLY A 338 -30.69 -6.19 -15.57
C GLY A 338 -31.42 -6.35 -14.25
N PHE A 339 -32.39 -5.48 -13.99
CA PHE A 339 -33.28 -5.55 -12.82
C PHE A 339 -34.73 -5.26 -13.19
N GLY A 340 -35.64 -5.60 -12.27
CA GLY A 340 -37.05 -5.30 -12.35
C GLY A 340 -37.58 -5.01 -10.95
N GLY A 341 -38.75 -4.40 -10.86
CA GLY A 341 -39.28 -4.07 -9.55
C GLY A 341 -40.49 -3.16 -9.58
N THR A 342 -40.94 -2.82 -8.38
CA THR A 342 -42.16 -2.04 -8.13
C THR A 342 -41.88 -0.92 -7.13
N ALA A 343 -42.56 0.21 -7.29
CA ALA A 343 -42.52 1.33 -6.37
C ALA A 343 -43.93 1.86 -6.12
N THR A 344 -44.27 2.17 -4.86
CA THR A 344 -45.50 2.90 -4.53
C THR A 344 -45.20 4.39 -4.50
N VAL A 345 -45.88 5.18 -5.33
CA VAL A 345 -45.59 6.61 -5.55
C VAL A 345 -46.82 7.50 -5.33
N GLU A 346 -46.60 8.66 -4.72
CA GLU A 346 -47.57 9.72 -4.50
C GLU A 346 -47.02 11.02 -5.12
N LEU A 347 -47.83 11.74 -5.86
CA LEU A 347 -47.51 13.06 -6.42
C LEU A 347 -48.60 14.04 -6.01
N ALA A 348 -48.22 15.24 -5.59
CA ALA A 348 -49.15 16.34 -5.33
C ALA A 348 -48.56 17.65 -5.88
N MET A 349 -49.38 18.43 -6.60
CA MET A 349 -48.99 19.70 -7.21
C MET A 349 -50.09 20.74 -6.97
N ARG A 350 -49.75 21.92 -6.41
CA ARG A 350 -50.67 23.04 -6.16
C ARG A 350 -49.96 24.38 -6.36
N GLY A 351 -50.35 25.13 -7.39
CA GLY A 351 -49.59 26.31 -7.84
C GLY A 351 -48.16 25.90 -8.18
N ASP A 352 -47.17 26.61 -7.64
CA ASP A 352 -45.75 26.30 -7.86
C ASP A 352 -45.20 25.19 -6.93
N ARG A 353 -45.99 24.72 -5.95
CA ARG A 353 -45.55 23.66 -5.02
C ARG A 353 -45.81 22.30 -5.64
N SER A 354 -44.79 21.45 -5.65
CA SER A 354 -44.92 20.08 -6.15
C SER A 354 -44.08 19.12 -5.31
N ALA A 355 -44.69 18.01 -4.88
CA ALA A 355 -44.09 17.01 -4.02
C ALA A 355 -44.29 15.61 -4.61
N LEU A 356 -43.21 14.83 -4.70
CA LEU A 356 -43.20 13.41 -5.07
C LEU A 356 -42.79 12.59 -3.86
N ARG A 357 -43.50 11.52 -3.54
CA ARG A 357 -43.15 10.60 -2.44
C ARG A 357 -43.11 9.16 -2.91
N VAL A 358 -42.05 8.44 -2.57
CA VAL A 358 -41.90 7.00 -2.78
C VAL A 358 -42.08 6.30 -1.44
N ARG A 359 -43.21 5.61 -1.25
CA ARG A 359 -43.57 4.93 0.00
C ARG A 359 -42.88 3.58 0.16
N ARG A 360 -42.74 2.85 -0.94
CA ARG A 360 -42.12 1.53 -1.01
C ARG A 360 -41.35 1.39 -2.32
N LEU A 361 -40.25 0.66 -2.29
CA LEU A 361 -39.45 0.28 -3.45
C LEU A 361 -39.00 -1.17 -3.24
N ASP A 362 -39.19 -2.02 -4.24
CA ASP A 362 -38.70 -3.40 -4.25
C ASP A 362 -38.09 -3.67 -5.62
N LEU A 363 -36.78 -3.86 -5.66
CA LEU A 363 -36.00 -4.12 -6.86
C LEU A 363 -35.31 -5.48 -6.73
N ALA A 364 -35.36 -6.27 -7.81
CA ALA A 364 -34.66 -7.54 -7.95
C ALA A 364 -33.89 -7.59 -9.27
N ALA A 365 -32.62 -7.94 -9.21
CA ALA A 365 -31.76 -8.15 -10.36
C ALA A 365 -31.73 -9.62 -10.78
N HIS A 366 -31.39 -9.87 -12.06
CA HIS A 366 -31.20 -11.23 -12.57
C HIS A 366 -30.02 -11.95 -11.91
N SER A 367 -29.05 -11.20 -11.36
CA SER A 367 -27.97 -11.75 -10.55
C SER A 367 -28.45 -12.33 -9.20
N GLY A 368 -29.71 -12.11 -8.81
CA GLY A 368 -30.25 -12.44 -7.50
C GLY A 368 -30.10 -11.34 -6.46
N ALA A 369 -29.46 -10.21 -6.82
CA ALA A 369 -29.40 -9.03 -5.95
C ALA A 369 -30.79 -8.43 -5.73
N ARG A 370 -31.07 -7.99 -4.50
CA ARG A 370 -32.34 -7.36 -4.10
C ARG A 370 -32.07 -6.09 -3.31
N LEU A 371 -32.89 -5.08 -3.56
CA LEU A 371 -32.94 -3.83 -2.81
C LEU A 371 -34.40 -3.55 -2.45
N ARG A 372 -34.69 -3.38 -1.15
CA ARG A 372 -36.02 -3.02 -0.67
C ARG A 372 -35.94 -1.78 0.19
N PHE A 373 -36.87 -0.86 0.00
CA PHE A 373 -37.09 0.26 0.90
C PHE A 373 -38.57 0.29 1.29
N ASP A 374 -38.86 0.17 2.58
CA ASP A 374 -40.21 0.12 3.14
C ASP A 374 -40.25 0.63 4.59
N GLN A 375 -41.32 0.32 5.34
CA GLN A 375 -41.44 0.57 6.79
C GLN A 375 -41.09 2.00 7.27
N GLY A 376 -41.73 3.02 6.71
CA GLY A 376 -41.60 4.40 7.18
C GLY A 376 -42.52 5.40 6.47
N THR A 377 -42.21 6.71 6.57
CA THR A 377 -42.94 7.77 5.86
C THR A 377 -42.64 7.81 4.35
N GLY A 378 -41.59 7.11 3.92
CA GLY A 378 -41.13 7.07 2.53
C GLY A 378 -40.05 8.12 2.22
N LEU A 379 -39.66 8.19 0.95
CA LEU A 379 -38.78 9.23 0.40
C LEU A 379 -39.64 10.32 -0.24
N GLY A 380 -39.81 11.47 0.41
CA GLY A 380 -40.42 12.68 -0.13
C GLY A 380 -39.41 13.59 -0.82
N LEU A 381 -39.80 14.21 -1.93
CA LEU A 381 -39.02 15.13 -2.75
C LEU A 381 -39.89 16.34 -3.09
N ASP A 382 -39.50 17.53 -2.63
CA ASP A 382 -40.00 18.81 -3.12
C ASP A 382 -39.31 19.12 -4.44
N LEU A 383 -40.08 19.17 -5.53
CA LEU A 383 -39.54 19.31 -6.89
C LEU A 383 -39.17 20.76 -7.24
N ARG A 384 -39.49 21.74 -6.39
CA ARG A 384 -39.15 23.15 -6.59
C ARG A 384 -37.84 23.52 -5.92
N ASP A 385 -37.75 23.27 -4.61
CA ASP A 385 -36.61 23.70 -3.79
C ASP A 385 -35.63 22.54 -3.52
N GLY A 386 -35.94 21.33 -4.02
CA GLY A 386 -35.10 20.13 -3.86
C GLY A 386 -35.08 19.56 -2.45
N GLY A 387 -35.99 20.00 -1.57
CA GLY A 387 -36.13 19.50 -0.22
C GLY A 387 -36.43 18.01 -0.21
N VAL A 388 -35.71 17.23 0.60
CA VAL A 388 -35.90 15.78 0.69
C VAL A 388 -36.43 15.44 2.09
N ASP A 389 -37.42 14.57 2.20
CA ASP A 389 -37.81 13.92 3.44
C ASP A 389 -37.58 12.42 3.27
N LEU A 390 -37.10 11.73 4.30
CA LEU A 390 -36.76 10.32 4.18
C LEU A 390 -36.94 9.62 5.52
N ALA A 391 -37.89 8.70 5.61
CA ALA A 391 -37.91 7.73 6.69
C ALA A 391 -38.35 6.36 6.20
N GLY A 392 -37.61 5.33 6.58
CA GLY A 392 -37.88 3.94 6.21
C GLY A 392 -36.70 3.02 6.45
N GLN A 393 -36.91 1.74 6.23
CA GLN A 393 -35.88 0.71 6.30
C GLN A 393 -35.39 0.38 4.88
N LEU A 394 -34.08 0.46 4.65
CA LEU A 394 -33.41 0.02 3.44
C LEU A 394 -32.77 -1.35 3.70
N SER A 395 -33.06 -2.36 2.88
CA SER A 395 -32.38 -3.64 2.90
C SER A 395 -31.75 -3.96 1.54
N LEU A 396 -30.54 -4.53 1.57
CA LEU A 396 -29.73 -4.90 0.42
C LEU A 396 -29.18 -6.32 0.64
N GLY A 397 -29.11 -7.12 -0.41
CA GLY A 397 -28.44 -8.43 -0.36
C GLY A 397 -28.63 -9.25 -1.62
N GLY A 398 -28.03 -10.45 -1.66
CA GLY A 398 -28.12 -11.37 -2.80
C GLY A 398 -27.23 -10.99 -3.99
N GLY A 399 -27.03 -11.93 -4.92
CA GLY A 399 -26.23 -11.70 -6.14
C GLY A 399 -24.79 -11.28 -5.90
N GLY A 400 -24.22 -11.67 -4.76
CA GLY A 400 -22.87 -11.31 -4.34
C GLY A 400 -22.76 -9.95 -3.64
N LEU A 401 -23.85 -9.20 -3.43
CA LEU A 401 -23.84 -7.96 -2.64
C LEU A 401 -23.79 -8.24 -1.13
N PRO A 402 -23.23 -7.31 -0.32
CA PRO A 402 -23.29 -7.40 1.12
C PRO A 402 -24.74 -7.38 1.62
N GLU A 403 -25.05 -8.25 2.57
CA GLU A 403 -26.35 -8.26 3.24
C GLU A 403 -26.39 -7.16 4.30
N ALA A 404 -27.16 -6.12 4.06
CA ALA A 404 -27.25 -4.94 4.93
C ALA A 404 -28.71 -4.55 5.18
N ALA A 405 -29.00 -4.08 6.39
CA ALA A 405 -30.28 -3.49 6.77
C ALA A 405 -30.03 -2.18 7.52
N LEU A 406 -30.54 -1.07 7.00
CA LEU A 406 -30.37 0.29 7.50
C LEU A 406 -31.72 0.93 7.80
N GLN A 407 -31.91 1.41 9.02
CA GLN A 407 -33.03 2.27 9.39
C GLN A 407 -32.65 3.72 9.11
N LEU A 408 -33.39 4.40 8.23
CA LEU A 408 -33.17 5.78 7.82
C LEU A 408 -34.27 6.68 8.38
N THR A 409 -33.89 7.85 8.90
CA THR A 409 -34.82 8.86 9.40
C THR A 409 -34.27 10.26 9.21
N ARG A 410 -35.07 11.14 8.62
CA ARG A 410 -34.86 12.59 8.59
C ARG A 410 -36.03 13.23 9.34
N ARG A 411 -35.73 14.10 10.32
CA ARG A 411 -36.78 14.75 11.12
C ARG A 411 -37.45 15.87 10.31
N PRO A 412 -38.77 16.06 10.41
CA PRO A 412 -39.43 17.23 9.82
C PRO A 412 -38.77 18.54 10.29
N GLY A 413 -38.47 19.44 9.34
CA GLY A 413 -37.80 20.72 9.62
C GLY A 413 -36.28 20.65 9.80
N SER A 414 -35.68 19.46 9.77
CA SER A 414 -34.23 19.27 9.79
C SER A 414 -33.71 18.86 8.41
N ASP A 415 -32.52 19.36 8.06
CA ASP A 415 -31.75 18.91 6.90
C ASP A 415 -30.83 17.71 7.19
N GLU A 416 -30.89 17.19 8.41
CA GLU A 416 -30.10 16.05 8.89
C GLU A 416 -30.82 14.71 8.67
N LEU A 417 -30.26 13.88 7.80
CA LEU A 417 -30.59 12.47 7.65
C LEU A 417 -29.74 11.66 8.65
N ARG A 418 -30.37 10.79 9.43
CA ARG A 418 -29.72 9.81 10.30
C ARG A 418 -30.01 8.40 9.81
N GLY A 419 -29.03 7.52 9.97
CA GLY A 419 -29.12 6.12 9.61
C GLY A 419 -28.44 5.25 10.64
N THR A 420 -29.06 4.14 11.05
CA THR A 420 -28.39 3.10 11.86
C THR A 420 -28.65 1.74 11.25
N GLY A 421 -27.75 0.77 11.41
CA GLY A 421 -28.02 -0.55 10.86
C GLY A 421 -26.93 -1.59 11.08
N THR A 422 -27.14 -2.73 10.44
CA THR A 422 -26.27 -3.90 10.54
C THR A 422 -25.87 -4.38 9.17
N VAL A 423 -24.61 -4.80 9.02
CA VAL A 423 -24.09 -5.45 7.82
C VAL A 423 -23.57 -6.83 8.23
N ARG A 424 -24.10 -7.89 7.63
CA ARG A 424 -23.58 -9.24 7.88
C ARG A 424 -22.14 -9.36 7.34
N PRO A 425 -21.28 -10.20 7.95
CA PRO A 425 -19.91 -10.39 7.47
C PRO A 425 -19.87 -10.74 5.98
N TYR A 426 -19.26 -9.87 5.19
CA TYR A 426 -19.13 -9.99 3.75
C TYR A 426 -17.88 -10.80 3.42
N ARG A 427 -18.02 -11.88 2.65
CA ARG A 427 -16.95 -12.84 2.34
C ARG A 427 -16.68 -12.92 0.85
N ALA A 428 -15.41 -13.00 0.48
CA ALA A 428 -14.94 -13.23 -0.88
C ALA A 428 -13.67 -14.09 -0.85
N GLY A 429 -13.81 -15.38 -1.17
CA GLY A 429 -12.71 -16.35 -1.05
C GLY A 429 -12.11 -16.34 0.37
N PRO A 430 -10.78 -16.13 0.53
CA PRO A 430 -10.14 -16.08 1.85
C PRO A 430 -10.36 -14.75 2.60
N ALA A 431 -11.00 -13.75 2.00
CA ALA A 431 -11.21 -12.46 2.63
C ALA A 431 -12.61 -12.35 3.27
N GLN A 432 -12.68 -11.63 4.39
CA GLN A 432 -13.89 -11.34 5.14
C GLN A 432 -13.84 -9.92 5.71
N LEU A 433 -14.95 -9.19 5.59
CA LEU A 433 -15.17 -7.87 6.18
C LEU A 433 -16.44 -7.89 7.03
N ALA A 434 -16.34 -7.54 8.30
CA ALA A 434 -17.47 -7.28 9.17
C ALA A 434 -17.51 -5.80 9.55
N LEU A 435 -18.70 -5.21 9.60
CA LEU A 435 -18.94 -3.84 10.06
C LEU A 435 -19.95 -3.90 11.22
N SER A 436 -19.62 -3.25 12.32
CA SER A 436 -20.48 -3.15 13.52
C SER A 436 -20.73 -1.70 13.89
N ASP A 437 -21.81 -1.45 14.63
CA ASP A 437 -22.20 -0.12 15.13
C ASP A 437 -22.26 0.95 14.03
N LEU A 438 -22.86 0.60 12.88
CA LEU A 438 -22.98 1.52 11.75
C LEU A 438 -23.98 2.65 12.09
N ASP A 439 -23.46 3.85 12.35
CA ASP A 439 -24.20 5.11 12.51
C ASP A 439 -23.81 6.05 11.37
N PHE A 440 -24.80 6.59 10.66
CA PHE A 440 -24.64 7.52 9.55
C PHE A 440 -25.42 8.80 9.87
N ARG A 441 -24.81 9.95 9.56
CA ARG A 441 -25.46 11.26 9.64
C ARG A 441 -25.08 12.07 8.42
N SER A 442 -26.03 12.75 7.80
CA SER A 442 -25.76 13.58 6.63
C SER A 442 -26.60 14.83 6.65
N ARG A 443 -25.98 15.97 6.40
CA ARG A 443 -26.61 17.29 6.29
C ARG A 443 -26.22 17.94 4.97
N GLY A 444 -27.18 18.04 4.04
CA GLY A 444 -26.91 18.53 2.69
C GLY A 444 -25.83 17.69 1.98
N LYS A 445 -24.73 18.33 1.58
CA LYS A 445 -23.58 17.65 0.94
C LYS A 445 -22.54 17.12 1.93
N ALA A 446 -22.71 17.39 3.23
CA ALA A 446 -21.79 16.94 4.26
C ALA A 446 -22.37 15.76 5.03
N GLY A 447 -21.51 14.91 5.56
CA GLY A 447 -21.94 13.84 6.43
C GLY A 447 -20.81 13.10 7.10
N GLU A 448 -21.19 12.14 7.92
CA GLU A 448 -20.32 11.34 8.76
C GLU A 448 -20.87 9.90 8.85
N VAL A 449 -19.98 8.92 8.82
CA VAL A 449 -20.23 7.51 9.10
C VAL A 449 -19.30 7.07 10.21
N ARG A 450 -19.85 6.43 11.22
CA ARG A 450 -19.13 5.75 12.29
C ARG A 450 -19.43 4.26 12.22
N THR A 451 -18.41 3.43 12.32
CA THR A 451 -18.53 1.97 12.38
C THR A 451 -17.24 1.37 12.92
N THR A 452 -17.28 0.15 13.43
CA THR A 452 -16.07 -0.64 13.70
C THR A 452 -15.91 -1.69 12.61
N MET A 453 -14.76 -1.65 11.93
CA MET A 453 -14.39 -2.58 10.87
C MET A 453 -13.58 -3.74 11.44
N THR A 454 -13.88 -4.97 11.04
CA THR A 454 -13.00 -6.12 11.22
C THR A 454 -12.73 -6.79 9.87
N LEU A 455 -11.47 -6.84 9.46
CA LEU A 455 -11.01 -7.35 8.17
C LEU A 455 -10.11 -8.57 8.38
N SER A 456 -10.28 -9.59 7.54
CA SER A 456 -9.34 -10.71 7.42
C SER A 456 -9.15 -11.01 5.94
N GLY A 457 -7.94 -11.38 5.53
CA GLY A 457 -7.66 -11.58 4.12
C GLY A 457 -6.18 -11.77 3.81
N PRO A 458 -5.85 -12.07 2.54
CA PRO A 458 -4.47 -12.30 2.11
C PRO A 458 -3.62 -11.02 2.19
N LEU A 459 -2.35 -11.16 2.55
CA LEU A 459 -1.38 -10.05 2.63
C LEU A 459 -0.06 -10.52 2.03
N GLY A 460 0.23 -10.16 0.78
CA GLY A 460 1.39 -10.68 0.05
C GLY A 460 1.32 -12.20 -0.14
N ASP A 461 2.36 -12.90 0.32
CA ASP A 461 2.44 -14.36 0.42
C ASP A 461 1.72 -14.92 1.67
N GLY A 462 1.25 -14.04 2.55
CA GLY A 462 0.69 -14.35 3.85
C GLY A 462 -0.78 -13.95 4.03
N ARG A 463 -1.15 -13.66 5.28
CA ARG A 463 -2.52 -13.36 5.72
C ARG A 463 -2.55 -12.47 6.95
N VAL A 464 -3.55 -11.61 7.02
CA VAL A 464 -3.97 -10.95 8.26
C VAL A 464 -5.32 -11.49 8.72
N ASP A 465 -5.42 -11.79 10.01
CA ASP A 465 -6.63 -12.27 10.68
C ASP A 465 -7.08 -11.25 11.74
N GLY A 466 -8.38 -10.92 11.72
CA GLY A 466 -9.03 -10.09 12.73
C GLY A 466 -8.55 -8.64 12.83
N LEU A 467 -8.09 -8.02 11.74
CA LEU A 467 -7.70 -6.60 11.72
C LEU A 467 -8.90 -5.71 12.05
N SER A 468 -8.95 -5.17 13.26
CA SER A 468 -10.06 -4.39 13.80
C SER A 468 -9.69 -2.92 13.97
N MET A 469 -10.53 -2.00 13.51
CA MET A 469 -10.31 -0.56 13.69
C MET A 469 -11.64 0.21 13.68
N PRO A 470 -11.85 1.17 14.60
CA PRO A 470 -12.97 2.10 14.47
C PRO A 470 -12.73 3.02 13.28
N LEU A 471 -13.75 3.16 12.44
CA LEU A 471 -13.77 4.01 11.26
C LEU A 471 -14.72 5.18 11.49
N LEU A 472 -14.18 6.38 11.30
CA LEU A 472 -14.90 7.64 11.23
C LEU A 472 -14.64 8.24 9.85
N LEU A 473 -15.62 8.11 8.95
CA LEU A 473 -15.57 8.67 7.62
C LEU A 473 -16.41 9.95 7.57
N ARG A 474 -15.83 11.08 7.19
CA ARG A 474 -16.50 12.37 7.00
C ARG A 474 -16.43 12.77 5.54
N TRP A 475 -17.47 13.41 5.02
CA TRP A 475 -17.41 14.02 3.68
C TRP A 475 -18.10 15.37 3.65
N ASN A 476 -17.77 16.15 2.63
CA ASN A 476 -18.50 17.34 2.21
C ASN A 476 -18.51 17.41 0.67
N ALA A 477 -18.87 18.58 0.11
CA ALA A 477 -18.95 18.75 -1.34
C ALA A 477 -17.59 18.67 -2.07
N GLN A 478 -16.47 18.81 -1.35
CA GLN A 478 -15.12 18.93 -1.89
C GLN A 478 -14.17 17.82 -1.44
N MET A 479 -14.49 17.09 -0.38
CA MET A 479 -13.51 16.18 0.23
C MET A 479 -14.15 15.07 1.06
N VAL A 480 -13.41 13.97 1.18
CA VAL A 480 -13.67 12.84 2.08
C VAL A 480 -12.47 12.69 3.02
N GLU A 481 -12.71 12.52 4.31
CA GLU A 481 -11.71 12.28 5.35
C GLU A 481 -12.03 10.98 6.09
N VAL A 482 -10.99 10.20 6.41
CA VAL A 482 -11.09 8.98 7.21
C VAL A 482 -10.19 9.13 8.42
N ASN A 483 -10.76 8.91 9.60
CA ASN A 483 -10.10 8.98 10.90
C ASN A 483 -9.32 10.31 11.07
N PRO A 484 -10.01 11.45 11.28
CA PRO A 484 -9.39 12.73 11.61
C PRO A 484 -8.75 12.77 13.02
N ALA A 485 -8.91 11.72 13.80
CA ALA A 485 -8.35 11.57 15.15
C ALA A 485 -7.64 10.22 15.28
N CYS A 486 -6.87 10.05 16.36
CA CYS A 486 -6.23 8.78 16.64
C CYS A 486 -7.26 7.66 16.89
N ALA A 487 -6.92 6.46 16.43
CA ALA A 487 -7.73 5.25 16.57
C ALA A 487 -6.82 4.06 16.90
N THR A 488 -7.28 3.19 17.79
CA THR A 488 -6.59 1.93 18.07
C THR A 488 -6.91 0.92 16.98
N ILE A 489 -5.88 0.40 16.34
CA ILE A 489 -5.98 -0.76 15.46
C ILE A 489 -5.59 -2.00 16.26
N GLY A 490 -6.35 -3.08 16.14
CA GLY A 490 -6.02 -4.39 16.69
C GLY A 490 -5.95 -5.44 15.60
N PHE A 491 -5.27 -6.55 15.85
CA PHE A 491 -5.31 -7.72 14.98
C PHE A 491 -5.15 -9.00 15.80
N ALA A 492 -5.68 -10.11 15.30
CA ALA A 492 -5.57 -11.41 16.00
C ALA A 492 -4.27 -12.12 15.63
N ARG A 493 -3.86 -12.02 14.37
CA ARG A 493 -2.62 -12.60 13.84
C ARG A 493 -2.24 -11.92 12.53
N ILE A 494 -0.95 -11.71 12.31
CA ILE A 494 -0.39 -11.39 10.99
C ILE A 494 0.66 -12.45 10.69
N ALA A 495 0.56 -13.11 9.54
CA ALA A 495 1.58 -14.02 9.06
C ALA A 495 2.01 -13.60 7.65
N ALA A 496 3.30 -13.35 7.41
CA ALA A 496 3.86 -12.97 6.11
C ALA A 496 5.37 -13.20 6.13
N ALA A 497 5.98 -13.51 4.97
CA ALA A 497 7.43 -13.66 4.83
C ALA A 497 8.10 -14.55 5.92
N GLY A 498 7.49 -15.70 6.24
CA GLY A 498 8.00 -16.65 7.26
C GLY A 498 7.79 -16.21 8.72
N MET A 499 7.31 -14.98 8.95
CA MET A 499 7.03 -14.43 10.27
C MET A 499 5.56 -14.65 10.67
N ALA A 500 5.32 -14.91 11.95
CA ALA A 500 3.98 -14.90 12.55
C ALA A 500 3.95 -13.99 13.78
N LEU A 501 3.30 -12.83 13.64
CA LEU A 501 3.01 -11.91 14.73
C LEU A 501 1.77 -12.36 15.51
N ALA A 502 1.89 -12.39 16.83
CA ALA A 502 0.79 -12.64 17.75
C ALA A 502 -0.16 -11.44 17.79
N GLY A 503 -1.39 -11.65 18.25
CA GLY A 503 -2.38 -10.58 18.31
C GLY A 503 -1.94 -9.43 19.21
N ASP A 504 -2.07 -8.21 18.70
CA ASP A 504 -1.61 -6.98 19.35
C ASP A 504 -2.54 -5.80 18.99
N SER A 505 -2.30 -4.64 19.61
CA SER A 505 -2.97 -3.39 19.30
C SER A 505 -2.02 -2.20 19.26
N LEU A 506 -2.20 -1.33 18.27
CA LEU A 506 -1.39 -0.13 18.07
C LEU A 506 -2.28 1.12 18.04
N SER A 507 -1.78 2.24 18.54
CA SER A 507 -2.45 3.53 18.39
C SER A 507 -2.00 4.21 17.10
N LEU A 508 -2.88 4.25 16.10
CA LEU A 508 -2.64 4.98 14.87
C LEU A 508 -3.18 6.39 15.00
N CYS A 509 -2.40 7.39 14.62
CA CYS A 509 -2.79 8.79 14.59
C CYS A 509 -2.66 9.35 13.17
N PRO A 510 -3.46 10.35 12.79
CA PRO A 510 -3.25 11.05 11.53
C PRO A 510 -1.91 11.83 11.58
N ALA A 511 -1.17 11.81 10.47
CA ALA A 511 0.03 12.63 10.27
C ALA A 511 -0.31 14.04 9.74
N GLY A 512 -1.56 14.26 9.32
CA GLY A 512 -2.11 15.56 8.89
C GLY A 512 -3.51 15.78 9.46
N ALA A 513 -4.40 16.40 8.67
CA ALA A 513 -5.79 16.66 9.10
C ALA A 513 -6.61 15.36 9.31
N ALA A 514 -6.27 14.29 8.59
CA ALA A 514 -6.87 12.96 8.71
C ALA A 514 -5.91 11.87 8.23
N MET A 515 -6.18 10.61 8.61
CA MET A 515 -5.37 9.48 8.16
C MET A 515 -5.43 9.34 6.64
N ILE A 516 -6.63 9.45 6.08
CA ILE A 516 -6.84 9.51 4.63
C ILE A 516 -7.67 10.74 4.34
N ARG A 517 -7.26 11.52 3.36
CA ARG A 517 -8.02 12.66 2.84
C ARG A 517 -8.03 12.61 1.32
N TRP A 518 -9.20 12.61 0.71
CA TRP A 518 -9.36 12.61 -0.74
C TRP A 518 -10.14 13.85 -1.18
N SER A 519 -9.59 14.62 -2.12
CA SER A 519 -10.20 15.82 -2.68
C SER A 519 -9.85 15.97 -4.17
N PRO A 520 -10.36 16.98 -4.90
CA PRO A 520 -9.97 17.26 -6.29
C PRO A 520 -8.46 17.47 -6.50
N GLN A 521 -7.73 17.81 -5.43
CA GLN A 521 -6.28 17.97 -5.44
C GLN A 521 -5.52 16.63 -5.35
N GLY A 522 -6.22 15.52 -5.12
CA GLY A 522 -5.66 14.18 -5.03
C GLY A 522 -5.83 13.53 -3.64
N LEU A 523 -5.05 12.46 -3.42
CA LEU A 523 -4.97 11.75 -2.13
C LEU A 523 -3.92 12.44 -1.24
N ALA A 524 -4.28 12.70 0.01
CA ALA A 524 -3.43 13.31 1.02
C ALA A 524 -3.68 12.66 2.39
N GLY A 525 -2.92 13.09 3.39
CA GLY A 525 -2.94 12.53 4.74
C GLY A 525 -1.81 11.55 4.97
N GLY A 526 -1.90 10.84 6.08
CA GLY A 526 -0.86 9.92 6.50
C GLY A 526 -1.17 9.33 7.86
N ILE A 527 -0.49 8.24 8.19
CA ILE A 527 -0.67 7.50 9.44
C ILE A 527 0.65 7.56 10.19
N ARG A 528 0.61 7.84 11.48
CA ARG A 528 1.77 7.74 12.37
C ARG A 528 1.43 6.89 13.60
N THR A 529 2.39 6.13 14.09
CA THR A 529 2.33 5.43 15.36
C THR A 529 3.61 5.71 16.13
N LEU A 530 3.50 5.84 17.45
CA LEU A 530 4.64 6.08 18.33
C LEU A 530 4.88 4.83 19.17
N LYS A 531 6.16 4.50 19.37
CA LYS A 531 6.60 3.34 20.15
C LYS A 531 5.87 2.03 19.81
N PRO A 532 5.67 1.67 18.52
CA PRO A 532 5.09 0.36 18.21
C PRO A 532 6.04 -0.74 18.73
N GLU A 533 5.48 -1.72 19.42
CA GLU A 533 6.15 -2.95 19.82
C GLU A 533 5.22 -4.10 19.40
N LEU A 534 5.75 -5.07 18.65
CA LEU A 534 5.03 -6.22 18.13
C LEU A 534 5.79 -7.48 18.47
N LYS A 535 5.07 -8.50 18.95
CA LYS A 535 5.64 -9.79 19.35
C LYS A 535 5.19 -10.90 18.41
N GLY A 536 6.06 -11.86 18.16
CA GLY A 536 5.80 -12.95 17.25
C GLY A 536 6.87 -14.02 17.27
N ARG A 537 7.02 -14.70 16.14
CA ARG A 537 8.02 -15.73 15.92
C ARG A 537 8.41 -15.86 14.45
N VAL A 538 9.59 -16.40 14.20
CA VAL A 538 10.06 -16.90 12.91
C VAL A 538 10.48 -18.35 13.13
N GLY A 539 9.81 -19.30 12.48
CA GLY A 539 9.91 -20.70 12.87
C GLY A 539 9.50 -20.89 14.34
N ASP A 540 10.41 -21.45 15.14
CA ASP A 540 10.27 -21.61 16.60
C ASP A 540 10.95 -20.50 17.41
N SER A 541 11.70 -19.60 16.77
CA SER A 541 12.41 -18.53 17.45
C SER A 541 11.49 -17.34 17.77
N PRO A 542 11.47 -16.85 19.03
CA PRO A 542 10.69 -15.67 19.38
C PRO A 542 11.21 -14.43 18.65
N LEU A 543 10.31 -13.57 18.21
CA LEU A 543 10.59 -12.32 17.51
C LEU A 543 9.95 -11.15 18.26
N THR A 544 10.72 -10.08 18.45
CA THR A 544 10.20 -8.78 18.85
C THR A 544 10.61 -7.73 17.80
N LEU A 545 9.63 -6.95 17.36
CA LEU A 545 9.82 -5.79 16.49
C LEU A 545 9.41 -4.55 17.26
N ALA A 546 10.29 -3.55 17.36
CA ALA A 546 9.98 -2.28 17.99
C ALA A 546 10.47 -1.11 17.12
N ALA A 547 9.94 0.08 17.34
CA ALA A 547 10.47 1.32 16.78
C ALA A 547 10.12 2.51 17.69
N ASP A 548 10.79 3.65 17.55
CA ASP A 548 10.36 4.88 18.24
C ASP A 548 9.15 5.50 17.56
N ALA A 549 9.10 5.45 16.24
CA ALA A 549 7.99 5.91 15.45
C ALA A 549 7.95 5.20 14.09
N ALA A 550 6.75 5.01 13.55
CA ALA A 550 6.54 4.64 12.16
C ALA A 550 5.50 5.57 11.55
N GLN A 551 5.75 6.03 10.33
CA GLN A 551 4.87 6.94 9.60
C GLN A 551 4.71 6.55 8.13
N ILE A 552 3.52 6.82 7.60
CA ILE A 552 3.15 6.68 6.19
C ILE A 552 2.64 8.04 5.74
N ASP A 553 3.17 8.55 4.62
CA ASP A 553 2.69 9.74 3.92
C ASP A 553 2.02 9.30 2.61
N LEU A 554 0.71 9.54 2.50
CA LEU A 554 -0.07 9.13 1.33
C LEU A 554 0.15 10.05 0.12
N ALA A 555 0.43 11.33 0.33
CA ALA A 555 0.70 12.28 -0.74
C ALA A 555 2.07 12.01 -1.39
N ALA A 556 3.08 11.75 -0.56
CA ALA A 556 4.39 11.33 -1.00
C ALA A 556 4.44 9.85 -1.42
N SER A 557 3.44 9.05 -1.05
CA SER A 557 3.43 7.59 -1.24
C SER A 557 4.66 6.90 -0.63
N GLY A 558 5.09 7.40 0.52
CA GLY A 558 6.30 6.98 1.23
C GLY A 558 6.02 6.58 2.66
N PHE A 559 6.98 5.89 3.27
CA PHE A 559 6.97 5.56 4.69
C PHE A 559 8.36 5.78 5.31
N ALA A 560 8.38 5.99 6.61
CA ALA A 560 9.60 6.07 7.40
C ALA A 560 9.40 5.44 8.77
N ILE A 561 10.42 4.74 9.26
CA ILE A 561 10.49 4.12 10.58
C ILE A 561 11.76 4.62 11.25
N ALA A 562 11.62 5.20 12.43
CA ALA A 562 12.71 5.73 13.23
C ALA A 562 13.07 4.75 14.34
N ASN A 563 14.38 4.49 14.49
CA ASN A 563 14.96 3.61 15.50
C ASN A 563 14.29 2.23 15.56
N ALA A 564 14.19 1.55 14.42
CA ALA A 564 13.64 0.20 14.36
C ALA A 564 14.57 -0.80 15.04
N ALA A 565 14.03 -1.63 15.92
CA ALA A 565 14.74 -2.67 16.66
C ALA A 565 14.10 -4.03 16.38
N VAL A 566 14.90 -4.97 15.87
CA VAL A 566 14.53 -6.37 15.67
C VAL A 566 15.32 -7.21 16.66
N ARG A 567 14.63 -8.09 17.39
CA ARG A 567 15.23 -9.07 18.30
C ARG A 567 14.68 -10.45 17.94
N LEU A 568 15.58 -11.36 17.56
CA LEU A 568 15.23 -12.72 17.15
C LEU A 568 15.99 -13.73 18.01
N GLY A 569 15.27 -14.63 18.66
CA GLY A 569 15.81 -15.57 19.66
C GLY A 569 15.61 -15.08 21.09
N ALA A 570 15.86 -15.97 22.07
CA ALA A 570 15.72 -15.68 23.49
C ALA A 570 17.07 -15.25 24.09
N ASP A 571 17.98 -16.21 24.30
CA ASP A 571 19.31 -15.98 24.85
C ASP A 571 20.32 -15.66 23.75
N GLN A 572 21.17 -14.65 24.01
CA GLN A 572 22.06 -14.04 23.01
C GLN A 572 21.39 -13.74 21.66
N ALA A 573 20.18 -13.17 21.70
CA ALA A 573 19.37 -12.91 20.52
C ALA A 573 20.13 -12.17 19.40
N THR A 574 19.86 -12.59 18.16
CA THR A 574 20.22 -11.81 16.97
C THR A 574 19.51 -10.48 17.03
N ARG A 575 20.27 -9.40 16.94
CA ARG A 575 19.78 -8.02 17.03
C ARG A 575 20.08 -7.26 15.75
N LEU A 576 19.09 -6.49 15.32
CA LEU A 576 19.24 -5.51 14.25
C LEU A 576 18.62 -4.21 14.73
N ASP A 577 19.38 -3.12 14.73
CA ASP A 577 18.96 -1.79 15.16
C ASP A 577 19.19 -0.83 13.99
N ILE A 578 18.14 -0.21 13.48
CA ILE A 578 18.18 0.68 12.31
C ILE A 578 17.74 2.07 12.76
N GLY A 579 18.64 3.05 12.74
CA GLY A 579 18.30 4.41 13.15
C GLY A 579 17.23 5.05 12.27
N GLN A 580 17.31 4.84 10.95
CA GLN A 580 16.29 5.31 10.01
C GLN A 580 16.08 4.28 8.90
N LEU A 581 14.82 3.94 8.64
CA LEU A 581 14.40 3.11 7.50
C LEU A 581 13.32 3.86 6.73
N ALA A 582 13.52 4.14 5.45
CA ALA A 582 12.57 4.84 4.60
C ALA A 582 12.31 4.08 3.30
N GLY A 583 11.16 4.32 2.68
CA GLY A 583 10.86 3.79 1.35
C GLY A 583 9.59 4.34 0.72
N ASP A 584 9.37 3.98 -0.54
CA ASP A 584 8.15 4.31 -1.29
C ASP A 584 7.41 3.06 -1.77
N PHE A 585 6.12 3.22 -2.07
CA PHE A 585 5.27 2.15 -2.59
C PHE A 585 4.69 2.47 -3.99
N ARG A 586 5.25 3.48 -4.68
CA ARG A 586 4.83 3.85 -6.05
C ARG A 586 5.60 3.08 -7.12
N ALA A 587 6.91 2.89 -6.93
CA ALA A 587 7.81 2.26 -7.91
C ALA A 587 8.17 0.79 -7.57
N GLY A 588 7.42 0.18 -6.65
CA GLY A 588 7.73 -1.09 -5.99
C GLY A 588 8.36 -0.85 -4.61
N PRO A 589 8.30 -1.81 -3.66
CA PRO A 589 8.78 -1.59 -2.31
C PRO A 589 10.31 -1.46 -2.31
N GLY A 590 10.83 -0.29 -1.94
CA GLY A 590 12.26 -0.04 -1.80
C GLY A 590 12.54 1.32 -1.17
N GLY A 591 13.79 1.54 -0.79
CA GLY A 591 14.24 2.80 -0.21
C GLY A 591 15.62 2.70 0.44
N ASP A 592 15.83 3.47 1.51
CA ASP A 592 17.14 3.65 2.14
C ASP A 592 17.10 3.29 3.63
N PHE A 593 18.26 2.93 4.16
CA PHE A 593 18.47 2.72 5.59
C PHE A 593 19.77 3.41 6.06
N GLU A 594 19.76 3.89 7.30
CA GLU A 594 20.92 4.54 7.93
C GLU A 594 21.06 4.12 9.39
N ALA A 595 22.30 4.23 9.89
CA ALA A 595 22.68 3.87 11.26
C ALA A 595 22.25 2.44 11.64
N LEU A 596 22.43 1.49 10.72
CA LEU A 596 22.21 0.06 10.95
C LEU A 596 23.34 -0.49 11.84
N ASN A 597 22.96 -1.13 12.94
CA ASN A 597 23.81 -1.87 13.84
C ASN A 597 23.27 -3.30 13.96
N GLY A 598 24.14 -4.29 13.96
CA GLY A 598 23.72 -5.69 13.93
C GLY A 598 24.67 -6.61 14.69
N ARG A 599 24.12 -7.70 15.24
CA ARG A 599 24.90 -8.83 15.77
C ARG A 599 24.09 -10.11 15.62
N ILE A 600 24.74 -11.19 15.23
CA ILE A 600 24.13 -12.52 15.07
C ILE A 600 24.46 -13.34 16.31
N GLY A 601 23.43 -13.75 17.07
CA GLY A 601 23.58 -14.77 18.09
C GLY A 601 24.75 -14.57 19.07
N ALA A 602 25.47 -15.68 19.26
CA ALA A 602 26.73 -15.79 20.01
C ALA A 602 27.99 -15.48 19.18
N VAL A 603 27.86 -14.99 17.94
CA VAL A 603 29.02 -14.61 17.13
C VAL A 603 29.64 -13.35 17.76
N PRO A 604 30.93 -13.36 18.16
CA PRO A 604 31.59 -12.23 18.82
C PRO A 604 31.99 -11.12 17.83
N LEU A 605 31.13 -10.82 16.86
CA LEU A 605 31.34 -9.80 15.83
C LEU A 605 30.11 -8.89 15.76
N ALA A 606 30.34 -7.58 15.69
CA ALA A 606 29.29 -6.59 15.55
C ALA A 606 29.45 -5.80 14.25
N LEU A 607 28.33 -5.55 13.60
CA LEU A 607 28.18 -4.60 12.51
C LEU A 607 27.71 -3.26 13.08
N SER A 608 28.30 -2.15 12.65
CA SER A 608 27.89 -0.80 13.04
C SER A 608 27.93 0.17 11.86
N ASN A 609 27.28 1.33 12.03
CA ASN A 609 27.27 2.43 11.06
C ASN A 609 26.83 2.02 9.65
N GLY A 610 25.95 1.03 9.56
CA GLY A 610 25.46 0.54 8.28
C GLY A 610 24.58 1.57 7.59
N LYS A 611 24.80 1.80 6.30
CA LYS A 611 23.98 2.69 5.46
C LYS A 611 23.89 2.18 4.03
N GLY A 612 22.75 2.35 3.38
CA GLY A 612 22.57 1.88 2.02
C GLY A 612 21.12 1.89 1.58
N ASN A 613 20.84 1.10 0.54
CA ASN A 613 19.50 0.95 -0.02
C ASN A 613 18.99 -0.48 0.08
N TRP A 614 17.68 -0.62 0.04
CA TRP A 614 16.97 -1.88 0.06
C TRP A 614 15.87 -1.89 -0.99
N ARG A 615 15.54 -3.08 -1.52
CA ARG A 615 14.51 -3.24 -2.54
C ARG A 615 13.90 -4.64 -2.47
N ILE A 616 12.59 -4.72 -2.72
CA ILE A 616 11.83 -5.98 -2.81
C ILE A 616 11.37 -6.18 -4.25
N GLU A 617 11.75 -7.31 -4.85
CA GLU A 617 11.30 -7.71 -6.18
C GLU A 617 10.78 -9.15 -6.15
N LYS A 618 9.52 -9.35 -6.55
CA LYS A 618 8.86 -10.68 -6.57
C LYS A 618 8.93 -11.46 -5.23
N GLY A 619 9.06 -10.76 -4.11
CA GLY A 619 9.21 -11.36 -2.78
C GLY A 619 10.65 -11.42 -2.27
N ASP A 620 11.65 -11.16 -3.13
CA ASP A 620 13.06 -11.18 -2.75
C ASP A 620 13.50 -9.82 -2.21
N LEU A 621 13.97 -9.79 -0.97
CA LEU A 621 14.58 -8.61 -0.37
C LEU A 621 16.07 -8.56 -0.72
N SER A 622 16.54 -7.42 -1.22
CA SER A 622 17.94 -7.15 -1.50
C SER A 622 18.38 -5.86 -0.80
N LEU A 623 19.58 -5.87 -0.21
CA LEU A 623 20.22 -4.70 0.39
C LEU A 623 21.60 -4.53 -0.23
N ARG A 624 22.00 -3.27 -0.43
CA ARG A 624 23.37 -2.89 -0.77
C ARG A 624 23.78 -1.69 0.07
N GLY A 625 24.95 -1.75 0.69
CA GLY A 625 25.38 -0.66 1.55
C GLY A 625 26.80 -0.80 2.08
N ALA A 626 27.20 0.16 2.89
CA ALA A 626 28.46 0.18 3.61
C ALA A 626 28.24 -0.07 5.10
N PHE A 627 29.18 -0.68 5.80
CA PHE A 627 29.17 -0.82 7.26
C PHE A 627 30.59 -0.98 7.84
N THR A 628 30.72 -0.87 9.17
CA THR A 628 31.94 -1.19 9.91
C THR A 628 31.77 -2.49 10.69
N LEU A 629 32.70 -3.44 10.51
CA LEU A 629 32.79 -4.69 11.26
C LEU A 629 33.78 -4.53 12.43
N SER A 630 33.40 -5.01 13.61
CA SER A 630 34.26 -4.97 14.79
C SER A 630 34.15 -6.25 15.60
N ASP A 631 35.24 -6.61 16.27
CA ASP A 631 35.27 -7.67 17.27
C ASP A 631 34.64 -7.18 18.58
N THR A 632 33.87 -8.02 19.25
CA THR A 632 33.21 -7.68 20.52
C THR A 632 33.94 -8.21 21.75
N GLU A 633 35.04 -8.94 21.57
CA GLU A 633 35.89 -9.38 22.69
C GLU A 633 36.54 -8.20 23.42
N ALA A 634 36.81 -8.37 24.73
CA ALA A 634 37.44 -7.34 25.56
C ALA A 634 38.83 -6.93 25.04
N GLN A 635 39.54 -7.88 24.41
CA GLN A 635 40.72 -7.62 23.60
C GLN A 635 40.39 -7.99 22.15
N PRO A 636 40.06 -7.00 21.29
CA PRO A 636 39.73 -7.23 19.90
C PRO A 636 40.85 -7.97 19.17
N ARG A 637 40.52 -9.04 18.43
CA ARG A 637 41.51 -9.80 17.64
C ARG A 637 41.98 -9.03 16.41
N PHE A 638 41.19 -8.08 15.94
CA PHE A 638 41.50 -7.23 14.79
C PHE A 638 40.94 -5.81 14.98
N GLU A 639 41.59 -4.84 14.34
CA GLU A 639 41.14 -3.44 14.27
C GLU A 639 39.86 -3.32 13.42
N PRO A 640 38.91 -2.43 13.74
CA PRO A 640 37.66 -2.29 12.99
C PRO A 640 37.86 -2.17 11.47
N LEU A 641 37.14 -2.99 10.70
CA LEU A 641 37.23 -3.06 9.23
C LEU A 641 36.01 -2.42 8.58
N GLN A 642 36.21 -1.73 7.47
CA GLN A 642 35.12 -1.17 6.66
C GLN A 642 34.71 -2.15 5.56
N ALA A 643 33.42 -2.25 5.32
CA ALA A 643 32.84 -2.95 4.17
C ALA A 643 32.08 -1.92 3.32
N PRO A 644 32.68 -1.37 2.25
CA PRO A 644 32.08 -0.25 1.51
C PRO A 644 30.93 -0.65 0.57
N ASP A 645 30.90 -1.91 0.12
CA ASP A 645 30.04 -2.40 -0.95
C ASP A 645 29.41 -3.77 -0.61
N ALA A 646 28.96 -3.92 0.63
CA ALA A 646 28.29 -5.14 1.06
C ALA A 646 26.95 -5.33 0.37
N THR A 647 26.62 -6.58 0.10
CA THR A 647 25.32 -6.99 -0.44
C THR A 647 24.69 -8.06 0.43
N LEU A 648 23.37 -8.01 0.56
CA LEU A 648 22.56 -9.02 1.23
C LEU A 648 21.35 -9.35 0.37
N ARG A 649 20.97 -10.62 0.31
CA ARG A 649 19.71 -11.10 -0.24
C ARG A 649 19.01 -11.97 0.78
N LEU A 650 17.71 -11.79 0.91
CA LEU A 650 16.80 -12.64 1.67
C LEU A 650 15.73 -13.18 0.71
N ASN A 651 15.70 -14.49 0.56
CA ASN A 651 14.70 -15.22 -0.24
C ASN A 651 14.31 -16.48 0.55
N ASP A 652 13.01 -16.70 0.74
CA ASP A 652 12.44 -17.90 1.38
C ASP A 652 13.11 -18.25 2.73
N GLY A 653 13.26 -17.23 3.60
CA GLY A 653 13.89 -17.39 4.91
C GLY A 653 15.41 -17.59 4.91
N LYS A 654 16.06 -17.58 3.74
CA LYS A 654 17.51 -17.74 3.59
C LYS A 654 18.18 -16.42 3.29
N ILE A 655 19.15 -16.06 4.12
CA ILE A 655 20.01 -14.90 3.96
C ILE A 655 21.30 -15.34 3.28
N THR A 656 21.67 -14.67 2.19
CA THR A 656 23.01 -14.73 1.62
C THR A 656 23.61 -13.34 1.59
N ALA A 657 24.84 -13.17 2.07
CA ALA A 657 25.52 -11.89 2.08
C ALA A 657 26.98 -12.01 1.61
N GLN A 658 27.50 -10.93 1.05
CA GLN A 658 28.91 -10.80 0.66
C GLN A 658 29.42 -9.40 0.99
N ALA A 659 30.64 -9.31 1.50
CA ALA A 659 31.31 -8.05 1.79
C ALA A 659 32.82 -8.15 1.53
N GLY A 660 33.40 -7.14 0.89
CA GLY A 660 34.84 -6.90 0.91
C GLY A 660 35.22 -6.15 2.18
N LEU A 661 36.31 -6.54 2.84
CA LEU A 661 36.80 -5.92 4.08
C LEU A 661 38.04 -5.08 3.78
N VAL A 662 38.05 -3.84 4.26
CA VAL A 662 39.08 -2.84 4.01
C VAL A 662 39.53 -2.22 5.33
N SER A 663 40.83 -2.07 5.53
CA SER A 663 41.38 -1.33 6.68
C SER A 663 41.12 0.18 6.51
N PRO A 664 40.48 0.86 7.48
CA PRO A 664 40.18 2.29 7.37
C PRO A 664 41.43 3.17 7.34
N LYS A 665 42.52 2.76 8.00
CA LYS A 665 43.74 3.56 8.12
C LYS A 665 44.47 3.73 6.78
N ARG A 666 44.52 2.68 5.96
CA ARG A 666 45.26 2.66 4.69
C ARG A 666 44.42 2.39 3.44
N GLN A 667 43.10 2.24 3.59
CA GLN A 667 42.18 1.79 2.51
C GLN A 667 42.67 0.50 1.83
N LEU A 668 43.29 -0.40 2.61
CA LEU A 668 43.83 -1.66 2.12
C LEU A 668 42.78 -2.76 2.17
N THR A 669 42.59 -3.49 1.07
CA THR A 669 41.77 -4.71 1.04
C THR A 669 42.42 -5.80 1.91
N VAL A 670 41.70 -6.22 2.94
CA VAL A 670 42.12 -7.29 3.86
C VAL A 670 41.64 -8.65 3.37
N GLY A 671 40.40 -8.72 2.89
CA GLY A 671 39.80 -9.98 2.43
C GLY A 671 38.35 -9.82 2.03
N SER A 672 37.66 -10.94 1.81
CA SER A 672 36.23 -10.98 1.55
C SER A 672 35.53 -11.98 2.45
N VAL A 673 34.27 -11.71 2.76
CA VAL A 673 33.42 -12.61 3.53
C VAL A 673 32.19 -12.94 2.71
N THR A 674 31.85 -14.22 2.64
CA THR A 674 30.55 -14.69 2.18
C THR A 674 29.81 -15.35 3.33
N LEU A 675 28.50 -15.15 3.41
CA LEU A 675 27.67 -15.62 4.51
C LEU A 675 26.40 -16.24 3.96
N ALA A 676 25.98 -17.37 4.55
CA ALA A 676 24.68 -17.96 4.33
C ALA A 676 24.04 -18.32 5.68
N HIS A 677 22.77 -17.97 5.86
CA HIS A 677 22.03 -18.22 7.11
C HIS A 677 20.59 -18.58 6.82
N ASP A 678 20.07 -19.60 7.49
CA ASP A 678 18.66 -20.01 7.44
C ASP A 678 17.95 -19.51 8.71
N LEU A 679 17.00 -18.58 8.53
CA LEU A 679 16.25 -17.97 9.62
C LEU A 679 15.30 -18.95 10.33
N THR A 680 14.89 -20.02 9.65
CA THR A 680 13.95 -21.00 10.22
C THR A 680 14.69 -21.96 11.14
N LEU A 681 15.87 -22.42 10.71
CA LEU A 681 16.71 -23.32 11.50
C LEU A 681 17.54 -22.57 12.54
N GLY A 682 17.81 -21.27 12.33
CA GLY A 682 18.72 -20.51 13.19
C GLY A 682 20.20 -20.91 12.99
N GLU A 683 20.52 -21.50 11.84
CA GLU A 683 21.84 -22.03 11.52
C GLU A 683 22.47 -21.25 10.36
N GLY A 684 23.79 -21.10 10.36
CA GLY A 684 24.47 -20.41 9.28
C GLY A 684 25.97 -20.63 9.28
N HIS A 685 26.61 -20.14 8.23
CA HIS A 685 28.05 -20.13 8.13
C HIS A 685 28.57 -18.88 7.42
N ALA A 686 29.81 -18.53 7.73
CA ALA A 686 30.57 -17.50 7.04
C ALA A 686 31.92 -18.05 6.59
N LEU A 687 32.32 -17.68 5.38
CA LEU A 687 33.63 -18.00 4.80
C LEU A 687 34.41 -16.70 4.63
N LEU A 688 35.55 -16.64 5.30
CA LEU A 688 36.55 -15.57 5.17
C LEU A 688 37.61 -16.04 4.16
N ASP A 689 37.89 -15.19 3.17
CA ASP A 689 38.97 -15.39 2.20
C ASP A 689 39.93 -14.20 2.27
N ILE A 690 41.21 -14.48 2.49
CA ILE A 690 42.30 -13.50 2.54
C ILE A 690 43.26 -13.87 1.41
N PRO A 691 43.13 -13.23 0.22
CA PRO A 691 43.87 -13.62 -0.97
C PRO A 691 45.38 -13.41 -0.83
N GLY A 692 45.80 -12.47 0.03
CA GLY A 692 47.19 -12.22 0.37
C GLY A 692 47.42 -10.80 0.87
N ILE A 693 47.96 -10.66 2.08
CA ILE A 693 48.38 -9.41 2.70
C ILE A 693 49.90 -9.39 2.71
N ARG A 694 50.48 -8.41 2.02
CA ARG A 694 51.93 -8.17 1.98
C ARG A 694 52.30 -7.17 3.08
N PHE A 695 53.09 -7.62 4.05
CA PHE A 695 53.74 -6.75 5.04
C PHE A 695 55.12 -6.32 4.54
N GLN A 696 55.53 -5.10 4.89
CA GLN A 696 56.82 -4.50 4.55
C GLN A 696 57.21 -3.50 5.65
N THR A 697 58.48 -3.42 6.02
CA THR A 697 58.97 -2.59 7.15
C THR A 697 58.54 -1.12 7.07
N GLU A 698 58.62 -0.49 5.89
CA GLU A 698 58.14 0.89 5.65
C GLU A 698 56.69 0.96 5.10
N GLY A 699 56.04 -0.19 5.01
CA GLY A 699 54.70 -0.36 4.47
C GLY A 699 53.68 -0.69 5.54
N LEU A 700 52.75 -1.59 5.20
CA LEU A 700 51.79 -2.13 6.15
C LEU A 700 52.51 -2.99 7.19
N GLN A 701 52.22 -2.75 8.47
CA GLN A 701 52.67 -3.58 9.59
C GLN A 701 51.49 -4.33 10.25
N PRO A 702 51.69 -5.52 10.84
CA PRO A 702 50.61 -6.29 11.46
C PRO A 702 49.86 -5.57 12.59
N ASN A 703 50.55 -4.70 13.33
CA ASN A 703 49.97 -3.88 14.39
C ASN A 703 48.91 -2.88 13.88
N GLU A 704 48.84 -2.62 12.57
CA GLU A 704 47.79 -1.81 11.96
C GLU A 704 46.49 -2.60 11.73
N LEU A 705 46.55 -3.94 11.76
CA LEU A 705 45.40 -4.84 11.58
C LEU A 705 45.00 -5.55 12.88
N THR A 706 45.93 -5.72 13.83
CA THR A 706 45.66 -6.37 15.11
C THR A 706 46.56 -5.82 16.22
N ALA A 707 46.00 -5.54 17.38
CA ALA A 707 46.79 -5.17 18.56
C ALA A 707 47.56 -6.36 19.16
N LEU A 708 47.25 -7.61 18.77
CA LEU A 708 47.84 -8.82 19.35
C LEU A 708 49.34 -8.96 19.06
N THR A 709 49.86 -8.29 18.03
CA THR A 709 51.29 -8.32 17.69
C THR A 709 52.09 -7.24 18.41
N TYR A 710 51.43 -6.29 19.07
CA TYR A 710 52.10 -5.20 19.77
C TYR A 710 52.96 -5.74 20.91
N GLY A 711 54.23 -5.31 20.98
CA GLY A 711 55.19 -5.78 21.98
C GLY A 711 55.76 -7.18 21.75
N VAL A 712 55.26 -7.94 20.76
CA VAL A 712 55.71 -9.32 20.47
C VAL A 712 56.61 -9.39 19.26
N ILE A 713 56.19 -8.75 18.16
CA ILE A 713 56.92 -8.70 16.88
C ILE A 713 56.88 -7.30 16.28
N ALA A 714 57.93 -6.95 15.54
CA ALA A 714 58.07 -5.69 14.80
C ALA A 714 58.79 -5.92 13.46
N ASP A 715 58.86 -4.88 12.62
CA ASP A 715 59.60 -4.85 11.35
C ASP A 715 59.27 -6.05 10.43
N VAL A 716 57.98 -6.37 10.29
CA VAL A 716 57.53 -7.55 9.56
C VAL A 716 57.56 -7.30 8.06
N ASP A 717 58.24 -8.17 7.31
CA ASP A 717 58.22 -8.23 5.84
C ASP A 717 57.82 -9.65 5.40
N GLY A 718 56.87 -9.77 4.47
CA GLY A 718 56.49 -11.04 3.87
C GLY A 718 54.99 -11.15 3.57
N LEU A 719 54.54 -12.35 3.18
CA LEU A 719 53.17 -12.57 2.69
C LEU A 719 52.36 -13.46 3.63
N VAL A 720 51.17 -13.01 4.03
CA VAL A 720 50.18 -13.83 4.75
C VAL A 720 48.92 -13.98 3.91
N ALA A 721 48.49 -15.22 3.65
CA ALA A 721 47.26 -15.53 2.93
C ALA A 721 46.51 -16.65 3.64
N GLY A 722 45.20 -16.78 3.44
CA GLY A 722 44.46 -17.86 4.06
C GLY A 722 42.95 -17.78 3.91
N SER A 723 42.28 -18.71 4.58
CA SER A 723 40.83 -18.78 4.64
C SER A 723 40.35 -19.20 6.03
N GLY A 724 39.15 -18.78 6.40
CA GLY A 724 38.48 -19.14 7.64
C GLY A 724 37.05 -19.58 7.36
N ARG A 725 36.54 -20.51 8.17
CA ARG A 725 35.13 -20.91 8.18
C ARG A 725 34.59 -20.77 9.59
N PHE A 726 33.44 -20.12 9.70
CA PHE A 726 32.70 -19.96 10.94
C PHE A 726 31.33 -20.59 10.75
N ASP A 727 30.94 -21.49 11.64
CA ASP A 727 29.64 -22.16 11.63
C ASP A 727 28.93 -21.85 12.95
N TRP A 728 27.63 -21.56 12.89
CA TRP A 728 26.81 -21.34 14.08
C TRP A 728 25.47 -22.08 13.99
N SER A 729 25.03 -22.60 15.13
CA SER A 729 23.70 -23.20 15.34
C SER A 729 23.26 -22.92 16.77
N GLY A 730 22.17 -22.18 16.92
CA GLY A 730 21.71 -21.69 18.23
C GLY A 730 22.78 -20.88 18.96
N GLU A 731 23.24 -21.40 20.10
CA GLU A 731 24.27 -20.76 20.94
C GLU A 731 25.69 -21.25 20.64
N THR A 732 25.84 -22.26 19.78
CA THR A 732 27.15 -22.85 19.49
C THR A 732 27.77 -22.15 18.29
N VAL A 733 29.01 -21.68 18.43
CA VAL A 733 29.83 -21.18 17.33
C VAL A 733 31.11 -21.99 17.26
N THR A 734 31.40 -22.56 16.09
CA THR A 734 32.65 -23.26 15.80
C THR A 734 33.39 -22.53 14.69
N SER A 735 34.72 -22.59 14.71
CA SER A 735 35.52 -21.93 13.69
C SER A 735 36.75 -22.75 13.31
N THR A 736 37.12 -22.72 12.04
CA THR A 736 38.32 -23.37 11.52
C THR A 736 39.02 -22.42 10.56
N GLY A 737 40.30 -22.66 10.29
CA GLY A 737 41.04 -21.82 9.36
C GLY A 737 42.31 -22.46 8.84
N ARG A 738 42.74 -22.03 7.66
CA ARG A 738 44.02 -22.40 7.06
C ARG A 738 44.73 -21.16 6.59
N PHE A 739 45.89 -20.90 7.16
CA PHE A 739 46.71 -19.72 6.85
C PHE A 739 48.12 -20.15 6.47
N THR A 740 48.73 -19.38 5.58
CA THR A 740 50.13 -19.52 5.18
C THR A 740 50.84 -18.20 5.39
N ALA A 741 51.95 -18.26 6.09
CA ALA A 741 52.92 -17.18 6.19
C ALA A 741 54.15 -17.61 5.38
N THR A 742 54.55 -16.80 4.41
CA THR A 742 55.60 -17.15 3.43
C THR A 742 56.71 -16.12 3.48
N GLU A 743 57.94 -16.61 3.65
CA GLU A 743 59.18 -15.81 3.68
C GLU A 743 59.12 -14.62 4.65
N ILE A 744 58.48 -14.82 5.82
CA ILE A 744 58.35 -13.76 6.82
C ILE A 744 59.72 -13.45 7.44
N SER A 745 60.11 -12.18 7.38
CA SER A 745 61.20 -11.61 8.17
C SER A 745 60.61 -10.71 9.24
N LEU A 746 61.09 -10.79 10.48
CA LEU A 746 60.57 -10.01 11.60
C LEU A 746 61.62 -9.84 12.70
N ALA A 747 61.45 -8.81 13.53
CA ALA A 747 62.14 -8.65 14.80
C ALA A 747 61.23 -9.17 15.93
N ALA A 748 61.65 -10.21 16.65
CA ALA A 748 60.96 -10.71 17.83
C ALA A 748 61.74 -10.35 19.11
N VAL A 749 61.10 -10.51 20.27
CA VAL A 749 61.73 -10.28 21.59
C VAL A 749 63.01 -11.11 21.79
N PHE A 750 63.11 -12.28 21.15
CA PHE A 750 64.28 -13.16 21.22
C PHE A 750 65.28 -12.98 20.07
N GLY A 751 65.10 -12.01 19.15
CA GLY A 751 66.04 -11.73 18.06
C GLY A 751 65.40 -11.58 16.68
N GLN A 752 66.22 -11.32 15.67
CA GLN A 752 65.78 -11.22 14.28
C GLN A 752 65.52 -12.60 13.69
N VAL A 753 64.42 -12.75 12.95
CA VAL A 753 64.03 -13.96 12.23
C VAL A 753 63.93 -13.62 10.75
N GLN A 754 64.49 -14.45 9.88
CA GLN A 754 64.45 -14.26 8.42
C GLN A 754 63.94 -15.53 7.71
N GLY A 755 63.12 -15.32 6.68
CA GLY A 755 62.64 -16.39 5.81
C GLY A 755 61.69 -17.41 6.49
N LEU A 756 60.97 -17.01 7.53
CA LEU A 756 60.01 -17.86 8.23
C LEU A 756 58.85 -18.23 7.30
N THR A 757 58.69 -19.53 7.04
CA THR A 757 57.58 -20.07 6.25
C THR A 757 56.84 -21.13 7.07
N THR A 758 55.52 -20.99 7.17
CA THR A 758 54.68 -21.93 7.91
C THR A 758 53.26 -21.98 7.35
N ARG A 759 52.61 -23.14 7.55
CA ARG A 759 51.19 -23.35 7.32
C ARG A 759 50.54 -23.63 8.67
N LEU A 760 49.52 -22.86 8.99
CA LEU A 760 48.74 -22.92 10.22
C LEU A 760 47.36 -23.49 9.94
N GLU A 761 47.00 -24.57 10.62
CA GLU A 761 45.65 -25.14 10.63
C GLU A 761 44.97 -24.90 11.97
N PHE A 762 44.02 -23.97 11.99
CA PHE A 762 43.23 -23.61 13.15
C PHE A 762 42.07 -24.60 13.33
N ALA A 763 42.06 -25.26 14.49
CA ALA A 763 40.92 -26.05 14.96
C ALA A 763 39.87 -25.17 15.67
N ASP A 764 40.27 -23.96 16.08
CA ASP A 764 39.40 -22.91 16.60
C ASP A 764 40.03 -21.54 16.29
N LEU A 765 39.62 -20.94 15.18
CA LEU A 765 40.16 -19.65 14.72
C LEU A 765 39.74 -18.48 15.62
N LEU A 766 38.51 -18.52 16.17
CA LEU A 766 38.01 -17.48 17.08
C LEU A 766 38.83 -17.43 18.37
N ASN A 767 39.24 -18.58 18.91
CA ASN A 767 40.09 -18.66 20.09
C ASN A 767 41.59 -18.75 19.77
N MET A 768 41.98 -18.58 18.51
CA MET A 768 43.38 -18.62 18.03
C MET A 768 44.13 -19.93 18.39
N ARG A 769 43.46 -21.08 18.28
CA ARG A 769 44.00 -22.40 18.62
C ARG A 769 44.22 -23.27 17.38
N THR A 770 45.40 -23.86 17.24
CA THR A 770 45.74 -24.77 16.13
C THR A 770 45.70 -26.24 16.52
N ALA A 771 45.66 -27.11 15.52
CA ALA A 771 45.97 -28.53 15.72
C ALA A 771 47.44 -28.71 16.16
N PRO A 772 47.79 -29.79 16.89
CA PRO A 772 49.19 -30.14 17.20
C PRO A 772 50.00 -30.43 15.93
N GLY A 773 51.33 -30.36 16.02
CA GLY A 773 52.24 -30.76 14.94
C GLY A 773 52.37 -29.76 13.79
N GLN A 774 52.03 -28.48 13.98
CA GLN A 774 52.28 -27.44 12.95
C GLN A 774 53.79 -27.32 12.71
N SER A 775 54.20 -27.14 11.46
CA SER A 775 55.62 -27.02 11.10
C SER A 775 55.96 -25.62 10.62
N ALA A 776 57.07 -25.05 11.09
CA ALA A 776 57.66 -23.85 10.51
C ALA A 776 59.13 -24.07 10.18
N THR A 777 59.56 -23.48 9.07
CA THR A 777 60.96 -23.45 8.62
C THR A 777 61.43 -22.01 8.52
N MET A 778 62.70 -21.75 8.80
CA MET A 778 63.30 -20.40 8.77
C MET A 778 64.70 -20.46 8.18
N ALA A 779 65.10 -19.41 7.46
CA ALA A 779 66.44 -19.32 6.89
C ALA A 779 67.47 -18.97 7.97
N GLU A 780 67.13 -18.03 8.86
CA GLU A 780 68.02 -17.60 9.94
C GLU A 780 67.21 -17.12 11.16
N ILE A 781 67.69 -17.43 12.37
CA ILE A 781 67.31 -16.72 13.61
C ILE A 781 68.60 -16.22 14.26
N ASN A 782 68.61 -14.96 14.70
CA ASN A 782 69.76 -14.36 15.37
C ASN A 782 69.37 -13.74 16.72
N PRO A 783 69.42 -14.51 17.83
CA PRO A 783 69.29 -14.02 19.20
C PRO A 783 70.57 -13.37 19.75
N GLY A 784 71.59 -13.17 18.90
CA GLY A 784 72.96 -12.77 19.25
C GLY A 784 74.01 -13.66 18.56
N VAL A 785 73.67 -14.93 18.31
CA VAL A 785 74.46 -15.89 17.51
C VAL A 785 73.56 -16.42 16.40
N PRO A 786 73.87 -16.19 15.11
CA PRO A 786 73.01 -16.61 14.02
C PRO A 786 72.95 -18.15 13.89
N VAL A 787 71.75 -18.70 13.86
CA VAL A 787 71.47 -20.11 13.56
C VAL A 787 70.64 -20.20 12.29
N ARG A 788 71.04 -21.09 11.36
CA ARG A 788 70.48 -21.17 10.01
C ARG A 788 69.69 -22.45 9.79
N ASP A 789 68.84 -22.42 8.77
CA ASP A 789 68.08 -23.58 8.26
C ASP A 789 67.29 -24.33 9.35
N GLY A 790 66.58 -23.56 10.17
CA GLY A 790 65.83 -24.06 11.32
C GLY A 790 64.49 -24.67 10.95
N ALA A 791 64.11 -25.74 11.66
CA ALA A 791 62.78 -26.32 11.59
C ALA A 791 62.19 -26.54 12.99
N LEU A 792 60.96 -26.10 13.21
CA LEU A 792 60.25 -26.25 14.48
C LEU A 792 58.86 -26.86 14.30
N ARG A 793 58.46 -27.67 15.29
CA ARG A 793 57.09 -28.15 15.47
C ARG A 793 56.45 -27.42 16.64
N TYR A 794 55.21 -26.98 16.45
CA TYR A 794 54.51 -26.15 17.42
C TYR A 794 52.99 -26.28 17.32
N ARG A 795 52.29 -25.71 18.31
CA ARG A 795 50.87 -25.38 18.22
C ARG A 795 50.56 -24.09 18.97
N LEU A 796 49.56 -23.37 18.51
CA LEU A 796 48.97 -22.25 19.23
C LEU A 796 47.95 -22.78 20.23
N LEU A 797 48.14 -22.46 21.51
CA LEU A 797 47.19 -22.80 22.57
C LEU A 797 46.08 -21.76 22.64
N ASP A 798 46.44 -20.49 22.42
CA ASP A 798 45.56 -19.33 22.27
C ASP A 798 46.34 -18.16 21.63
N ALA A 799 45.79 -16.95 21.68
CA ALA A 799 46.34 -15.74 21.08
C ALA A 799 47.72 -15.31 21.63
N ARG A 800 48.14 -15.77 22.81
CA ARG A 800 49.40 -15.35 23.46
C ARG A 800 50.31 -16.51 23.89
N ARG A 801 49.83 -17.75 23.84
CA ARG A 801 50.59 -18.93 24.26
C ARG A 801 50.86 -19.86 23.09
N VAL A 802 52.14 -20.14 22.86
CA VAL A 802 52.62 -21.05 21.84
C VAL A 802 53.33 -22.22 22.49
N GLU A 803 52.85 -23.44 22.29
CA GLU A 803 53.59 -24.64 22.69
C GLU A 803 54.54 -25.03 21.56
N VAL A 804 55.83 -24.99 21.83
CA VAL A 804 56.86 -25.55 20.97
C VAL A 804 57.01 -27.01 21.34
N GLU A 805 56.73 -27.91 20.40
CA GLU A 805 56.83 -29.36 20.57
C GLU A 805 58.27 -29.87 20.34
N GLY A 806 59.09 -29.03 19.69
CA GLY A 806 60.53 -29.24 19.52
C GLY A 806 61.06 -28.49 18.30
N GLY A 807 62.34 -28.12 18.35
CA GLY A 807 63.04 -27.43 17.26
C GLY A 807 64.38 -28.09 16.94
N ARG A 808 64.82 -27.97 15.68
CA ARG A 808 66.11 -28.50 15.21
C ARG A 808 66.76 -27.54 14.24
N TRP A 809 68.05 -27.30 14.42
CA TRP A 809 68.88 -26.50 13.53
C TRP A 809 70.19 -27.25 13.25
N PRO A 810 70.66 -27.31 12.00
CA PRO A 810 72.06 -27.58 11.70
C PRO A 810 72.91 -26.49 12.35
N PHE A 811 73.89 -26.88 13.18
CA PHE A 811 74.70 -25.91 13.92
C PHE A 811 76.14 -26.41 14.04
N ALA A 812 77.11 -25.64 13.51
CA ALA A 812 78.54 -25.91 13.60
C ALA A 812 78.93 -27.40 13.33
N GLY A 813 78.41 -27.97 12.23
CA GLY A 813 78.68 -29.36 11.82
C GLY A 813 77.89 -30.45 12.56
N GLY A 814 77.14 -30.09 13.61
CA GLY A 814 76.22 -30.97 14.35
C GLY A 814 74.78 -30.47 14.32
N GLU A 815 74.03 -30.72 15.40
CA GLU A 815 72.64 -30.27 15.56
C GLU A 815 72.45 -29.50 16.88
N LEU A 816 71.59 -28.48 16.84
CA LEU A 816 71.01 -27.82 18.01
C LEU A 816 69.53 -28.22 18.10
N ILE A 817 69.10 -28.76 19.25
CA ILE A 817 67.76 -29.33 19.45
C ILE A 817 67.07 -28.59 20.60
N LEU A 818 65.90 -28.02 20.37
CA LEU A 818 65.10 -27.36 21.42
C LEU A 818 64.14 -28.36 22.06
N ASP A 819 64.14 -28.43 23.39
CA ASP A 819 63.17 -29.20 24.18
C ASP A 819 61.76 -28.61 24.08
N PRO A 820 60.71 -29.43 24.27
CA PRO A 820 59.35 -28.93 24.33
C PRO A 820 59.19 -27.87 25.43
N THR A 821 58.57 -26.74 25.10
CA THR A 821 58.34 -25.63 26.03
C THR A 821 57.11 -24.82 25.64
N ILE A 822 56.56 -24.05 26.58
CA ILE A 822 55.46 -23.11 26.32
C ILE A 822 56.02 -21.69 26.36
N LEU A 823 55.86 -20.98 25.25
CA LEU A 823 56.18 -19.57 25.12
C LEU A 823 54.92 -18.77 25.45
N ASP A 824 54.95 -18.09 26.60
CA ASP A 824 53.93 -17.13 26.99
C ASP A 824 54.39 -15.71 26.63
N PHE A 825 53.65 -15.05 25.76
CA PHE A 825 53.95 -13.70 25.26
C PHE A 825 53.35 -12.58 26.13
N ASP A 826 52.88 -12.89 27.33
CA ASP A 826 52.58 -11.87 28.35
C ASP A 826 53.85 -11.16 28.84
N GLU A 827 53.84 -9.83 28.95
CA GLU A 827 55.02 -8.99 29.22
C GLU A 827 55.74 -9.33 30.54
N THR A 828 55.04 -9.98 31.48
CA THR A 828 55.55 -10.24 32.84
C THR A 828 56.27 -11.57 33.03
N GLN A 829 56.26 -12.47 32.03
CA GLN A 829 56.74 -13.85 32.20
C GLN A 829 58.14 -14.08 31.61
N GLU A 830 58.99 -14.79 32.37
CA GLU A 830 60.28 -15.32 31.87
C GLU A 830 60.05 -16.55 30.98
N ARG A 831 60.60 -16.54 29.76
CA ARG A 831 60.51 -17.67 28.83
C ARG A 831 61.74 -18.56 28.97
N ARG A 832 61.55 -19.78 29.46
CA ARG A 832 62.61 -20.77 29.66
C ARG A 832 62.65 -21.73 28.48
N MET A 833 63.82 -21.88 27.87
CA MET A 833 64.04 -22.72 26.70
C MET A 833 65.33 -23.51 26.89
N THR A 834 65.29 -24.84 26.76
CA THR A 834 66.48 -25.68 26.92
C THR A 834 66.91 -26.22 25.56
N PHE A 835 68.13 -25.88 25.14
CA PHE A 835 68.69 -26.37 23.89
C PHE A 835 69.73 -27.46 24.16
N HIS A 836 69.64 -28.58 23.46
CA HIS A 836 70.66 -29.63 23.44
C HIS A 836 71.56 -29.44 22.24
N VAL A 837 72.85 -29.35 22.50
CA VAL A 837 73.90 -29.36 21.49
C VAL A 837 74.29 -30.81 21.25
N LYS A 838 74.28 -31.27 19.99
CA LYS A 838 74.61 -32.65 19.63
C LYS A 838 75.61 -32.72 18.49
N GLY A 839 76.84 -33.09 18.81
CA GLY A 839 77.87 -33.47 17.84
C GLY A 839 78.46 -32.29 17.12
N VAL A 840 78.48 -31.14 17.79
CA VAL A 840 78.98 -29.90 17.23
C VAL A 840 80.49 -29.94 17.17
N ASP A 841 81.05 -29.59 16.02
CA ASP A 841 82.49 -29.48 15.81
C ASP A 841 83.04 -28.25 16.53
N ALA A 842 84.11 -28.45 17.30
CA ALA A 842 84.73 -27.43 18.13
C ALA A 842 85.25 -26.23 17.32
N ALA A 843 85.87 -26.49 16.18
CA ALA A 843 86.49 -25.44 15.36
C ALA A 843 85.41 -24.62 14.66
N LEU A 844 84.38 -25.29 14.14
CA LEU A 844 83.21 -24.61 13.57
C LEU A 844 82.45 -23.82 14.64
N PHE A 845 82.25 -24.36 15.84
CA PHE A 845 81.56 -23.67 16.93
C PHE A 845 82.28 -22.40 17.37
N LEU A 846 83.59 -22.47 17.59
CA LEU A 846 84.37 -21.29 17.97
C LEU A 846 84.38 -20.23 16.87
N LYS A 847 84.37 -20.65 15.60
CA LYS A 847 84.22 -19.76 14.44
C LYS A 847 82.85 -19.07 14.40
N GLU A 848 81.77 -19.81 14.58
CA GLU A 848 80.40 -19.25 14.61
C GLU A 848 80.20 -18.32 15.82
N MET A 849 80.83 -18.64 16.96
CA MET A 849 80.85 -17.80 18.16
C MET A 849 81.89 -16.66 18.08
N ALA A 850 82.60 -16.48 16.96
CA ALA A 850 83.63 -15.44 16.76
C ALA A 850 84.72 -15.38 17.87
N PHE A 851 85.16 -16.52 18.37
CA PHE A 851 86.27 -16.62 19.33
C PHE A 851 87.64 -16.69 18.60
N ASP A 852 88.18 -15.55 18.17
CA ASP A 852 89.42 -15.50 17.39
C ASP A 852 90.70 -15.89 18.18
N ASN A 853 90.64 -15.84 19.51
CA ASN A 853 91.79 -16.09 20.38
C ASN A 853 91.93 -17.55 20.84
N LEU A 854 91.10 -18.45 20.31
CA LEU A 854 91.04 -19.84 20.75
C LEU A 854 90.85 -20.77 19.53
N ASP A 855 91.73 -21.76 19.38
CA ASP A 855 91.59 -22.85 18.41
C ASP A 855 91.28 -24.14 19.16
N ALA A 856 90.26 -24.88 18.73
CA ALA A 856 89.90 -26.16 19.35
C ALA A 856 89.49 -27.19 18.30
N MET A 857 89.87 -28.45 18.55
CA MET A 857 89.49 -29.63 17.77
C MET A 857 88.75 -30.62 18.69
N GLY A 858 87.69 -31.23 18.19
CA GLY A 858 86.86 -32.20 18.92
C GLY A 858 85.37 -32.04 18.58
N THR A 859 84.53 -32.92 19.14
CA THR A 859 83.06 -32.81 19.02
C THR A 859 82.41 -32.69 20.39
N PHE A 860 81.40 -31.83 20.50
CA PHE A 860 80.75 -31.46 21.75
C PHE A 860 79.27 -31.84 21.78
N ASP A 861 78.83 -32.32 22.94
CA ASP A 861 77.42 -32.47 23.32
C ASP A 861 77.12 -31.70 24.59
N GLY A 862 75.90 -31.23 24.79
CA GLY A 862 75.54 -30.62 26.06
C GLY A 862 74.19 -29.95 26.07
N THR A 863 73.94 -29.18 27.12
CA THR A 863 72.67 -28.49 27.36
C THR A 863 72.91 -27.01 27.60
N LEU A 864 72.12 -26.16 26.96
CA LEU A 864 72.12 -24.72 27.08
C LEU A 864 70.71 -24.27 27.51
N PRO A 865 70.43 -24.22 28.83
CA PRO A 865 69.20 -23.61 29.33
C PRO A 865 69.28 -22.09 29.16
N MET A 866 68.29 -21.54 28.48
CA MET A 866 68.18 -20.13 28.13
C MET A 866 66.94 -19.53 28.77
N ILE A 867 67.06 -18.30 29.26
CA ILE A 867 65.95 -17.50 29.77
C ILE A 867 65.87 -16.23 28.95
N PHE A 868 64.68 -15.94 28.40
CA PHE A 868 64.38 -14.70 27.70
C PHE A 868 63.33 -13.90 28.47
N ASP A 869 63.66 -12.64 28.76
CA ASP A 869 62.76 -11.66 29.38
C ASP A 869 62.93 -10.28 28.72
N ALA A 870 62.32 -9.24 29.29
CA ALA A 870 62.39 -7.87 28.76
C ALA A 870 63.81 -7.28 28.70
N LYS A 871 64.80 -7.87 29.37
CA LYS A 871 66.22 -7.45 29.38
C LYS A 871 67.07 -8.21 28.35
N GLY A 872 66.49 -9.17 27.63
CA GLY A 872 67.15 -9.98 26.61
C GLY A 872 67.37 -11.44 27.04
N GLY A 873 68.07 -12.20 26.19
CA GLY A 873 68.37 -13.60 26.45
C GLY A 873 69.60 -13.80 27.31
N ARG A 874 69.58 -14.81 28.20
CA ARG A 874 70.75 -15.25 28.99
C ARG A 874 70.80 -16.77 29.11
N ILE A 875 72.01 -17.30 29.27
CA ILE A 875 72.24 -18.72 29.57
C ILE A 875 72.39 -18.88 31.08
N GLU A 876 71.66 -19.82 31.67
CA GLU A 876 71.77 -20.20 33.08
C GLU A 876 72.07 -21.70 33.19
N GLY A 877 73.26 -22.04 33.71
CA GLY A 877 73.68 -23.42 33.91
C GLY A 877 74.01 -24.17 32.62
N GLY A 878 74.42 -23.47 31.54
CA GLY A 878 74.83 -24.11 30.30
C GLY A 878 76.06 -24.99 30.50
N GLU A 879 76.09 -26.17 29.90
CA GLU A 879 77.18 -27.13 30.01
C GLU A 879 77.40 -27.90 28.70
N LEU A 880 78.61 -27.84 28.14
CA LEU A 880 79.03 -28.60 26.95
C LEU A 880 80.19 -29.54 27.32
N ARG A 881 80.14 -30.79 26.88
CA ARG A 881 81.13 -31.84 27.13
C ARG A 881 81.66 -32.40 25.83
N ALA A 882 82.97 -32.61 25.75
CA ALA A 882 83.56 -33.28 24.59
C ALA A 882 83.21 -34.77 24.58
N ARG A 883 82.80 -35.32 23.43
CA ARG A 883 82.51 -36.76 23.24
C ARG A 883 83.75 -37.63 23.32
N SER A 884 84.87 -37.09 22.83
CA SER A 884 86.16 -37.74 22.78
C SER A 884 87.25 -36.72 23.08
N GLY A 885 88.47 -37.19 23.32
CA GLY A 885 89.62 -36.30 23.45
C GLY A 885 89.85 -35.43 22.21
N GLY A 886 90.51 -34.30 22.41
CA GLY A 886 90.75 -33.30 21.37
C GLY A 886 91.91 -32.36 21.73
N ARG A 887 92.08 -31.29 20.95
CA ARG A 887 93.14 -30.29 21.13
C ARG A 887 92.53 -28.93 21.40
N ILE A 888 93.12 -28.15 22.30
CA ILE A 888 92.80 -26.73 22.49
C ILE A 888 94.09 -25.90 22.52
N ALA A 889 94.06 -24.74 21.90
CA ALA A 889 95.17 -23.80 21.84
C ALA A 889 94.66 -22.38 22.02
N TYR A 890 95.24 -21.64 22.96
CA TYR A 890 95.02 -20.20 23.10
C TYR A 890 96.00 -19.45 22.19
N VAL A 891 95.47 -18.54 21.37
CA VAL A 891 96.20 -17.85 20.28
C VAL A 891 96.23 -16.32 20.45
N GLY A 892 95.64 -15.76 21.52
CA GLY A 892 95.55 -14.32 21.73
C GLY A 892 96.84 -13.63 22.19
N GLU A 893 96.93 -12.31 21.98
CA GLU A 893 98.03 -11.45 22.46
C GLU A 893 98.00 -11.30 23.99
N ILE A 894 99.17 -11.40 24.63
CA ILE A 894 99.30 -11.45 26.09
C ILE A 894 99.74 -10.08 26.63
N SER A 895 98.96 -9.48 27.54
CA SER A 895 99.48 -8.41 28.41
C SER A 895 100.32 -9.04 29.53
N ARG A 896 101.63 -8.77 29.51
CA ARG A 896 102.56 -9.34 30.50
C ARG A 896 102.35 -8.69 31.85
N GLN A 897 101.71 -9.39 32.77
CA GLN A 897 101.95 -9.21 34.21
C GLN A 897 102.57 -10.49 34.77
N ASP A 898 103.46 -10.32 35.74
CA ASP A 898 104.44 -11.31 36.18
C ASP A 898 103.78 -12.48 36.93
N VAL A 899 103.40 -13.54 36.19
CA VAL A 899 102.61 -14.67 36.68
C VAL A 899 103.43 -15.77 37.39
N GLY A 900 104.71 -15.52 37.69
CA GLY A 900 105.60 -16.45 38.39
C GLY A 900 105.87 -17.76 37.63
N PHE A 901 106.68 -18.66 38.22
CA PHE A 901 107.09 -19.93 37.59
C PHE A 901 105.91 -20.85 37.22
N TRP A 902 104.98 -21.05 38.16
CA TRP A 902 103.81 -21.91 37.96
C TRP A 902 102.79 -21.32 36.98
N GLY A 903 102.62 -20.00 36.97
CA GLY A 903 101.77 -19.33 35.98
C GLY A 903 102.35 -19.43 34.58
N ASN A 904 103.65 -19.16 34.39
CA ASN A 904 104.32 -19.33 33.09
C ASN A 904 104.25 -20.78 32.57
N MET A 905 104.34 -21.78 33.45
CA MET A 905 104.16 -23.19 33.08
C MET A 905 102.71 -23.49 32.63
N ALA A 906 101.71 -22.95 33.35
CA ALA A 906 100.31 -23.08 32.97
C ALA A 906 100.00 -22.40 31.61
N PHE A 907 100.56 -21.20 31.36
CA PHE A 907 100.39 -20.49 30.07
C PHE A 907 101.09 -21.18 28.90
N GLN A 908 102.29 -21.72 29.08
CA GLN A 908 102.97 -22.49 28.03
C GLN A 908 102.23 -23.78 27.71
N ALA A 909 101.55 -24.39 28.68
CA ALA A 909 100.64 -25.50 28.42
C ALA A 909 99.43 -25.02 27.57
N LEU A 910 98.82 -23.86 27.90
CA LEU A 910 97.67 -23.31 27.18
C LEU A 910 97.89 -23.02 25.68
N LYS A 911 99.14 -22.92 25.20
CA LYS A 911 99.43 -22.75 23.77
C LYS A 911 99.08 -23.97 22.91
N SER A 912 99.10 -25.18 23.47
CA SER A 912 98.72 -26.41 22.77
C SER A 912 98.52 -27.56 23.77
N LEU A 913 97.27 -27.91 24.01
CA LEU A 913 96.84 -28.87 25.02
C LEU A 913 95.98 -29.96 24.40
N ASN A 914 96.39 -31.21 24.59
CA ASN A 914 95.55 -32.37 24.29
C ASN A 914 94.78 -32.76 25.56
N TYR A 915 93.45 -32.87 25.45
CA TYR A 915 92.55 -33.25 26.55
C TYR A 915 91.89 -34.59 26.25
N ARG A 916 91.52 -35.35 27.31
CA ARG A 916 90.66 -36.54 27.16
C ARG A 916 89.20 -36.22 27.43
N ASN A 917 88.93 -35.44 28.48
CA ASN A 917 87.60 -34.93 28.78
C ASN A 917 87.68 -33.41 28.91
N LEU A 918 86.72 -32.72 28.32
CA LEU A 918 86.56 -31.27 28.37
C LEU A 918 85.13 -30.96 28.76
N THR A 919 84.93 -30.02 29.68
CA THR A 919 83.62 -29.49 30.05
C THR A 919 83.66 -27.97 30.06
N LEU A 920 82.79 -27.33 29.28
CA LEU A 920 82.57 -25.89 29.26
C LEU A 920 81.27 -25.62 30.02
N ARG A 921 81.30 -24.77 31.05
CA ARG A 921 80.09 -24.25 31.68
C ARG A 921 79.93 -22.79 31.31
N MET A 922 78.76 -22.40 30.83
CA MET A 922 78.50 -21.07 30.29
C MET A 922 77.35 -20.41 31.05
N ASN A 923 77.55 -19.19 31.51
CA ASN A 923 76.53 -18.38 32.17
C ASN A 923 76.65 -16.91 31.76
N GLY A 924 75.52 -16.24 31.58
CA GLY A 924 75.48 -14.79 31.32
C GLY A 924 74.56 -14.38 30.17
N PRO A 925 74.37 -13.06 29.98
CA PRO A 925 73.57 -12.50 28.89
C PRO A 925 74.18 -12.80 27.51
N LEU A 926 73.35 -13.10 26.51
CA LEU A 926 73.78 -13.41 25.14
C LEU A 926 74.43 -12.23 24.43
N ALA A 927 74.03 -11.00 24.77
CA ALA A 927 74.54 -9.77 24.20
C ALA A 927 75.54 -9.03 25.14
N GLY A 928 75.96 -9.65 26.23
CA GLY A 928 76.79 -9.00 27.27
C GLY A 928 78.05 -9.77 27.65
N GLU A 929 78.50 -9.61 28.90
CA GLU A 929 79.65 -10.36 29.42
C GLU A 929 79.26 -11.80 29.74
N MET A 930 79.84 -12.76 29.01
CA MET A 930 79.62 -14.19 29.24
C MET A 930 80.75 -14.74 30.13
N VAL A 931 80.37 -15.46 31.18
CA VAL A 931 81.31 -16.19 32.05
C VAL A 931 81.34 -17.65 31.61
N THR A 932 82.49 -18.07 31.11
CA THR A 932 82.72 -19.44 30.66
C THR A 932 83.76 -20.10 31.58
N ASP A 933 83.32 -21.08 32.38
CA ASP A 933 84.18 -21.92 33.21
C ASP A 933 84.56 -23.17 32.41
N VAL A 934 85.82 -23.32 32.05
CA VAL A 934 86.34 -24.47 31.31
C VAL A 934 87.11 -25.40 32.22
N SER A 935 86.76 -26.69 32.23
CA SER A 935 87.43 -27.74 32.99
C SER A 935 87.95 -28.84 32.05
N PHE A 936 89.23 -29.15 32.12
CA PHE A 936 89.85 -30.20 31.31
C PHE A 936 90.56 -31.23 32.20
N SER A 937 90.44 -32.51 31.84
CA SER A 937 91.10 -33.62 32.55
C SER A 937 91.74 -34.63 31.58
N GLY A 938 92.73 -35.39 32.06
CA GLY A 938 93.49 -36.35 31.25
C GLY A 938 94.46 -35.67 30.28
N VAL A 939 95.18 -34.69 30.79
CA VAL A 939 95.89 -33.66 30.02
C VAL A 939 97.30 -34.12 29.63
N SER A 940 97.67 -33.96 28.34
CA SER A 940 99.04 -34.15 27.85
C SER A 940 99.46 -32.99 26.95
N GLN A 941 100.74 -32.61 26.99
CA GLN A 941 101.29 -31.55 26.12
C GLN A 941 101.22 -31.96 24.63
N GLY A 942 100.76 -31.06 23.76
CA GLY A 942 100.72 -31.26 22.31
C GLY A 942 102.09 -31.03 21.63
N GLU A 943 102.21 -31.43 20.35
CA GLU A 943 103.43 -31.23 19.55
C GLU A 943 103.80 -29.74 19.49
N GLY A 944 105.06 -29.41 19.82
CA GLY A 944 105.61 -28.04 19.77
C GLY A 944 105.96 -27.37 21.12
N THR A 945 105.81 -28.06 22.25
CA THR A 945 106.14 -27.54 23.59
C THR A 945 107.54 -27.99 24.08
N GLN A 946 108.27 -27.13 24.83
CA GLN A 946 109.61 -27.46 25.32
C GLN A 946 109.56 -28.47 26.49
N SER A 947 110.00 -29.71 26.25
CA SER A 947 110.05 -30.77 27.27
C SER A 947 111.41 -30.84 27.97
N ASN A 948 111.47 -30.82 29.29
CA ASN A 948 112.68 -31.08 30.08
C ASN A 948 112.49 -32.32 31.00
N PHE A 949 113.58 -32.92 31.52
CA PHE A 949 113.56 -34.19 32.28
C PHE A 949 112.58 -34.19 33.48
N LEU A 950 112.48 -33.07 34.21
CA LEU A 950 111.54 -32.90 35.34
C LEU A 950 110.07 -32.93 34.89
N ILE A 951 109.77 -32.42 33.70
CA ILE A 951 108.42 -32.29 33.14
C ILE A 951 107.85 -33.67 32.72
N ARG A 952 108.69 -34.61 32.28
CA ARG A 952 108.27 -35.98 31.89
C ARG A 952 107.80 -36.86 33.06
N ARG A 953 108.26 -36.59 34.30
CA ARG A 953 107.76 -37.27 35.51
C ARG A 953 106.48 -36.63 36.05
N LEU A 954 106.33 -35.31 35.92
CA LEU A 954 105.10 -34.59 36.27
C LEU A 954 103.95 -34.90 35.30
N ALA A 955 104.22 -35.13 34.01
CA ALA A 955 103.24 -35.48 32.98
C ALA A 955 102.46 -36.81 33.19
N LYS A 956 102.77 -37.60 34.24
CA LYS A 956 102.02 -38.80 34.63
C LYS A 956 100.99 -38.56 35.75
N LEU A 957 100.94 -37.35 36.31
CA LEU A 957 99.96 -36.97 37.33
C LEU A 957 98.68 -36.44 36.64
N PRO A 958 97.48 -36.78 37.14
CA PRO A 958 96.25 -36.24 36.58
C PRO A 958 96.14 -34.75 36.94
N PHE A 959 96.50 -33.88 36.00
CA PHE A 959 96.20 -32.45 36.13
C PHE A 959 94.75 -32.18 35.75
N VAL A 960 94.09 -31.38 36.57
CA VAL A 960 92.81 -30.75 36.26
C VAL A 960 93.07 -29.26 36.12
N PHE A 961 92.75 -28.71 34.96
CA PHE A 961 92.82 -27.27 34.72
C PHE A 961 91.40 -26.72 34.74
N ASN A 962 91.16 -25.75 35.63
CA ASN A 962 89.91 -24.99 35.67
C ASN A 962 90.24 -23.54 35.28
N VAL A 963 89.67 -23.08 34.18
CA VAL A 963 89.90 -21.75 33.62
C VAL A 963 88.57 -21.01 33.59
N ARG A 964 88.49 -19.89 34.30
CA ARG A 964 87.35 -18.97 34.19
C ARG A 964 87.70 -17.88 33.19
N ILE A 965 86.92 -17.79 32.13
CA ILE A 965 87.05 -16.75 31.10
C ILE A 965 85.85 -15.81 31.26
N SER A 966 86.13 -14.54 31.52
CA SER A 966 85.14 -13.47 31.47
C SER A 966 85.50 -12.57 30.28
N ALA A 967 84.64 -12.54 29.27
CA ALA A 967 84.87 -11.70 28.08
C ALA A 967 83.62 -10.85 27.78
N PRO A 968 83.80 -9.54 27.47
CA PRO A 968 82.72 -8.71 26.94
C PRO A 968 82.47 -9.14 25.50
N PHE A 969 81.37 -9.85 25.25
CA PHE A 969 81.19 -10.56 23.99
C PHE A 969 80.95 -9.62 22.78
N ARG A 970 80.68 -8.30 22.95
CA ARG A 970 80.71 -7.29 21.85
C ARG A 970 80.50 -5.82 22.25
N GLN A 971 81.25 -5.25 23.20
CA GLN A 971 81.02 -3.87 23.66
C GLN A 971 81.43 -2.71 22.72
N LEU A 972 81.60 -2.92 21.40
CA LEU A 972 82.07 -1.87 20.49
C LEU A 972 81.21 -1.61 19.23
N MET A 973 80.05 -2.25 19.06
CA MET A 973 79.17 -2.01 17.89
C MET A 973 77.86 -1.27 18.20
N ASP A 974 77.44 -1.15 19.47
CA ASP A 974 76.14 -0.56 19.82
C ASP A 974 76.15 0.98 19.94
N SER A 975 77.31 1.63 19.93
CA SER A 975 77.41 3.10 20.09
C SER A 975 77.11 3.89 18.81
N VAL A 976 76.80 3.24 17.69
CA VAL A 976 76.53 3.90 16.39
C VAL A 976 75.06 3.81 15.96
N GLN A 977 74.26 2.89 16.52
CA GLN A 977 72.83 2.76 16.17
C GLN A 977 71.89 3.69 16.96
N SER A 978 72.35 4.31 18.05
CA SER A 978 71.53 5.24 18.85
C SER A 978 71.47 6.67 18.30
N TRP A 979 72.11 6.95 17.15
CA TRP A 979 72.17 8.28 16.56
C TRP A 979 71.16 8.54 15.43
N TYR A 980 70.43 7.51 14.96
CA TYR A 980 69.61 7.64 13.74
C TYR A 980 68.10 7.82 13.91
N ASP A 981 67.51 7.68 15.11
CA ASP A 981 66.08 8.00 15.27
C ASP A 981 65.64 8.27 16.74
N PRO A 982 65.35 9.53 17.12
CA PRO A 982 64.79 9.88 18.43
C PRO A 982 63.42 9.25 18.72
N SER A 983 62.70 8.77 17.71
CA SER A 983 61.35 8.20 17.82
C SER A 983 61.30 6.95 18.72
N ARG A 984 62.35 6.13 18.70
CA ARG A 984 62.44 4.88 19.49
C ARG A 984 62.50 5.11 21.00
N LEU A 985 63.04 6.25 21.45
CA LEU A 985 63.04 6.63 22.87
C LEU A 985 61.69 7.20 23.32
N ILE A 986 60.90 7.73 22.39
CA ILE A 986 59.57 8.27 22.64
C ILE A 986 58.56 7.14 22.70
N GLU A 987 58.55 6.21 21.73
CA GLU A 987 57.62 5.06 21.71
C GLU A 987 57.79 4.13 22.92
N ARG A 988 59.02 3.91 23.38
CA ARG A 988 59.29 3.06 24.56
C ARG A 988 58.79 3.65 25.87
N ASN A 989 58.76 4.98 25.99
CA ASN A 989 58.35 5.68 27.20
C ASN A 989 56.93 6.26 27.12
N LEU A 990 56.28 6.22 25.94
CA LEU A 990 54.93 6.73 25.76
C LEU A 990 53.89 6.04 26.65
N PRO A 991 53.93 4.70 26.88
CA PRO A 991 52.99 4.04 27.78
C PRO A 991 53.13 4.49 29.23
N SER A 992 54.36 4.65 29.74
CA SER A 992 54.57 5.15 31.10
C SER A 992 54.16 6.61 31.25
N LEU A 993 54.37 7.44 30.21
CA LEU A 993 53.92 8.83 30.18
C LEU A 993 52.38 8.95 30.08
N ILE A 994 51.72 8.08 29.32
CA ILE A 994 50.24 8.03 29.24
C ILE A 994 49.65 7.53 30.57
N GLU A 995 50.26 6.55 31.22
CA GLU A 995 49.85 6.12 32.56
C GLU A 995 50.07 7.19 33.63
N GLU A 996 51.20 7.92 33.58
CA GLU A 996 51.46 9.05 34.47
C GLU A 996 50.47 10.19 34.22
N GLN A 997 50.11 10.46 32.96
CA GLN A 997 49.11 11.46 32.60
C GLN A 997 47.71 11.05 33.05
N LYS A 998 47.31 9.77 32.88
CA LYS A 998 46.05 9.24 33.42
C LYS A 998 46.00 9.27 34.94
N ARG A 999 47.10 8.91 35.62
CA ARG A 999 47.21 9.03 37.09
C ARG A 999 47.12 10.49 37.54
N ALA A 1000 47.70 11.42 36.79
CA ALA A 1000 47.60 12.86 37.08
C ALA A 1000 46.19 13.41 36.83
N GLU A 1001 45.48 12.97 35.79
CA GLU A 1001 44.08 13.34 35.49
C GLU A 1001 43.09 12.73 36.50
N GLU A 1002 43.34 11.52 37.00
CA GLU A 1002 42.55 10.89 38.06
C GLU A 1002 42.79 11.55 39.42
N ALA A 1003 44.02 11.97 39.72
CA ALA A 1003 44.35 12.71 40.94
C ALA A 1003 43.81 14.16 40.96
N ALA A 1004 43.51 14.75 39.79
CA ALA A 1004 43.00 16.12 39.65
C ALA A 1004 41.46 16.24 39.73
N LYS A 1005 40.71 15.13 39.81
CA LYS A 1005 39.24 15.18 39.98
C LYS A 1005 38.88 15.44 41.45
N PRO A 1006 38.15 16.52 41.79
CA PRO A 1006 37.73 16.77 43.17
C PRO A 1006 36.76 15.69 43.65
N ALA A 1007 37.06 15.09 44.80
CA ALA A 1007 36.25 14.06 45.43
C ALA A 1007 34.87 14.63 45.85
N VAL A 1008 33.81 14.16 45.19
CA VAL A 1008 32.42 14.45 45.59
C VAL A 1008 32.08 13.56 46.78
N GLN A 1009 31.96 14.17 47.96
CA GLN A 1009 31.43 13.54 49.17
C GLN A 1009 29.98 13.06 48.92
N PRO A 1010 29.62 11.80 49.23
CA PRO A 1010 28.22 11.37 49.20
C PRO A 1010 27.42 12.08 50.31
N ARG A 1011 26.21 12.54 49.96
CA ARG A 1011 25.28 13.18 50.91
C ARG A 1011 24.86 12.19 52.00
N GLU A 1012 24.96 12.68 53.24
CA GLU A 1012 24.46 12.07 54.46
C GLU A 1012 22.97 11.75 54.39
N SER A 1013 22.61 10.60 54.94
CA SER A 1013 21.27 10.05 55.06
C SER A 1013 20.42 10.90 56.00
N GLY A 1014 19.30 11.44 55.53
CA GLY A 1014 18.27 12.03 56.39
C GLY A 1014 17.32 10.96 56.95
N PRO A 1015 16.82 11.09 58.19
CA PRO A 1015 15.95 10.09 58.80
C PRO A 1015 14.49 10.20 58.34
N VAL A 1016 13.84 9.04 58.30
CA VAL A 1016 12.41 8.78 58.00
C VAL A 1016 11.49 9.60 58.92
N PRO A 1017 10.44 10.24 58.37
CA PRO A 1017 9.06 9.72 58.49
C PRO A 1017 8.40 9.38 57.14
#